data_AF-A0A935LCL1-F1
#
_entry.id   AF-A0A935LCL1-F1
#
_cell.length_a   1.000
_cell.length_b   1.000
_cell.length_c   1.000
_cell.angle_alpha   90.00
_cell.angle_beta   90.00
_cell.angle_gamma   90.00
#
_symmetry.space_group_name_H-M   'P 1'
#
loop_
_entity.id
_entity.type
_entity.pdbx_description
1 polymer ?
#
loop_
_entity_poly.entity_id
_entity_poly.type
_entity_poly.pdbx_seq_one_letter_code
_entity_poly.pdbx_strand_id
1 'polypeptide(L)'
;MSFPPDDAVTLRLTPNGHLLMVADVEEPALPTTLRHGLVDAFALGAGHGLLHLGATQVGVVLPPVLAWWRDFAARYVTALCATAGDEDAVIAVPGDAILDTKILDAPPMNGAEYLTSQVLGTLWAAIDAALHVEMDMYQGTLSDFLKARHPAWNLVGRVYFNLAENRKDADAPFAFLATYTSRLSAHGKAQHLPLSKALVEFSDGKSQAQLLSLLKPVQGAATQCPWLNEMVHTGEIYHPLRWTPADAFQLLSDVPKLESAGIIVRAPLNWGGKRPARPMVKASVGTQQPSLLGADALLDFSMEVTLEGETLTTAELKALLKGNDGLQLIRGRWVEVDRNKLQRMIARFESIEASANASGLPFSEAMRLMAGASLEGDEPLDADWSQLVAGPWLAETLQGLRQPEGLAQVSPGADLKASLRPYQEAGVHWLYLLTRLGLGACLADDMGLGKTIQVLSLLLVLKREEKQHSRPSLLVAPASLLANWAQEAERFAPNLRVLIVHSSAMTVAEFRAVDAARLANVDLAITSYGSLLRLPVLTDFGWRLAVIDEAQAIKNPGAKQTRQVKLLKADTRIALTGTPVENRLSDLWSIFDFTHPGLLGSDKVFTNFAKRLAQAEHFGPLRRLVQPYILRRLKTDKRVINDLPEKTEIKAWCHLSPAQAALYQRAVNDMEDALEDVDGIGRKGVVLSFLMRFKQICNHPSQWLGDAAWDPADSGKFARLRELVEVIAARQEKVLVFTQFRETTEPLAAFLGTIFGREGLLLHGGTPVAKRRELVKRFQEDELTPFFVLSLKAGGAGLNLTAASHVIHFDRWWNPAVENQATDRAFRIGQKRNVLVHKFICRGTVEDRIDQLIESKQQLVKDVLEGGAELLLTEMSDRDLLNLVKLDIHTAQES
;
A
#
# COMPACT_ATOMS: atom_id res chain seq x y z
N MET A 1 38.34 -14.89 2.38
CA MET A 1 38.65 -15.70 3.59
C MET A 1 37.39 -15.74 4.44
N SER A 2 36.90 -16.91 4.84
CA SER A 2 35.76 -17.01 5.75
C SER A 2 36.24 -16.78 7.19
N PHE A 3 35.93 -15.62 7.76
CA PHE A 3 36.23 -15.33 9.16
C PHE A 3 35.22 -16.07 10.06
N PRO A 4 35.66 -16.82 11.09
CA PRO A 4 34.76 -17.45 12.07
C PRO A 4 33.90 -16.40 12.78
N PRO A 5 32.63 -16.70 13.13
CA PRO A 5 31.66 -15.72 13.63
C PRO A 5 32.05 -14.99 14.94
N ASP A 6 33.06 -15.47 15.67
CA ASP A 6 33.44 -14.97 17.00
C ASP A 6 34.83 -14.29 17.10
N ASP A 7 35.69 -14.35 16.07
CA ASP A 7 37.04 -13.77 16.15
C ASP A 7 37.04 -12.23 16.06
N ALA A 8 37.86 -11.53 16.84
CA ALA A 8 38.05 -10.09 16.65
C ALA A 8 38.83 -9.81 15.35
N VAL A 9 38.69 -8.61 14.81
CA VAL A 9 39.29 -8.21 13.52
C VAL A 9 40.06 -6.90 13.69
N THR A 10 41.22 -6.81 13.05
CA THR A 10 42.08 -5.62 13.06
C THR A 10 42.66 -5.35 11.66
N LEU A 11 43.39 -4.25 11.52
CA LEU A 11 44.09 -3.89 10.29
C LEU A 11 45.59 -4.14 10.41
N ARG A 12 46.17 -4.72 9.36
CA ARG A 12 47.61 -4.95 9.21
C ARG A 12 48.13 -4.24 7.97
N LEU A 13 49.23 -3.50 8.14
CA LEU A 13 49.97 -2.92 7.02
C LEU A 13 51.03 -3.93 6.55
N THR A 14 51.10 -4.19 5.25
CA THR A 14 52.08 -5.10 4.67
C THR A 14 53.36 -4.37 4.27
N PRO A 15 54.49 -5.07 4.09
CA PRO A 15 55.75 -4.46 3.62
C PRO A 15 55.63 -3.72 2.27
N ASN A 16 54.63 -4.08 1.46
CA ASN A 16 54.34 -3.45 0.16
C ASN A 16 53.38 -2.26 0.27
N GLY A 17 53.01 -1.81 1.48
CA GLY A 17 52.11 -0.68 1.69
C GLY A 17 50.62 -1.00 1.55
N HIS A 18 50.24 -2.28 1.40
CA HIS A 18 48.82 -2.68 1.38
C HIS A 18 48.26 -2.82 2.78
N LEU A 19 47.06 -2.26 2.99
CA LEU A 19 46.31 -2.36 4.24
C LEU A 19 45.27 -3.48 4.14
N LEU A 20 45.38 -4.48 5.02
CA LEU A 20 44.55 -5.70 4.99
C LEU A 20 43.81 -5.90 6.30
N MET A 21 42.57 -6.40 6.22
CA MET A 21 41.83 -6.85 7.39
C MET A 21 42.21 -8.28 7.77
N VAL A 22 42.55 -8.49 9.03
CA VAL A 22 42.98 -9.79 9.57
C VAL A 22 42.24 -10.13 10.86
N ALA A 23 42.14 -11.41 11.17
CA ALA A 23 41.64 -11.86 12.46
C ALA A 23 42.70 -11.60 13.54
N ASP A 24 42.27 -11.11 14.69
CA ASP A 24 43.10 -10.91 15.88
C ASP A 24 42.38 -11.53 17.07
N VAL A 25 43.08 -12.34 17.84
CA VAL A 25 42.48 -13.07 18.98
C VAL A 25 42.65 -12.28 20.29
N GLU A 26 43.48 -11.22 20.29
CA GLU A 26 43.81 -10.41 21.47
C GLU A 26 42.96 -9.14 21.61
N GLU A 27 42.28 -8.71 20.54
CA GLU A 27 41.39 -7.54 20.54
C GLU A 27 39.96 -7.91 20.97
N PRO A 28 39.18 -6.98 21.57
CA PRO A 28 37.79 -7.24 21.90
C PRO A 28 36.93 -7.36 20.63
N ALA A 29 36.03 -8.35 20.61
CA ALA A 29 35.14 -8.60 19.48
C ALA A 29 34.25 -7.39 19.18
N LEU A 30 34.23 -6.97 17.91
CA LEU A 30 33.34 -5.93 17.41
C LEU A 30 31.90 -6.47 17.30
N PRO A 31 30.87 -5.61 17.45
CA PRO A 31 29.49 -5.99 17.14
C PRO A 31 29.36 -6.61 15.75
N THR A 32 28.59 -7.70 15.62
CA THR A 32 28.51 -8.53 14.40
C THR A 32 28.16 -7.73 13.14
N THR A 33 27.27 -6.74 13.25
CA THR A 33 26.87 -5.86 12.14
C THR A 33 28.00 -4.93 11.69
N LEU A 34 28.75 -4.35 12.64
CA LEU A 34 29.92 -3.52 12.37
C LEU A 34 31.02 -4.35 11.71
N ARG A 35 31.25 -5.55 12.23
CA ARG A 35 32.24 -6.48 11.71
C ARG A 35 31.94 -6.89 10.27
N HIS A 36 30.72 -7.32 9.96
CA HIS A 36 30.35 -7.71 8.60
C HIS A 36 30.51 -6.55 7.61
N GLY A 37 30.04 -5.34 7.95
CA GLY A 37 30.19 -4.17 7.08
C GLY A 37 31.65 -3.81 6.78
N LEU A 38 32.53 -3.94 7.78
CA LEU A 38 33.97 -3.71 7.62
C LEU A 38 34.65 -4.81 6.80
N VAL A 39 34.33 -6.09 7.04
CA VAL A 39 34.89 -7.21 6.27
C VAL A 39 34.49 -7.13 4.80
N ASP A 40 33.22 -6.84 4.52
CA ASP A 40 32.70 -6.72 3.15
C ASP A 40 33.36 -5.54 2.41
N ALA A 41 33.51 -4.39 3.08
CA ALA A 41 34.14 -3.21 2.48
C ALA A 41 35.65 -3.44 2.19
N PHE A 42 36.39 -4.04 3.12
CA PHE A 42 37.81 -4.34 2.91
C PHE A 42 38.03 -5.50 1.91
N ALA A 43 37.03 -6.35 1.66
CA ALA A 43 37.09 -7.35 0.59
C ALA A 43 37.07 -6.74 -0.82
N LEU A 44 36.48 -5.54 -0.97
CA LEU A 44 36.51 -4.76 -2.23
C LEU A 44 37.83 -3.99 -2.43
N GLY A 45 38.58 -3.74 -1.34
CA GLY A 45 39.90 -3.12 -1.37
C GLY A 45 40.14 -2.15 -0.20
N ALA A 46 41.40 -1.75 0.00
CA ALA A 46 41.79 -0.85 1.09
C ALA A 46 41.11 0.53 1.01
N GLY A 47 40.92 1.07 -0.20
CA GLY A 47 40.21 2.33 -0.43
C GLY A 47 38.75 2.27 0.01
N HIS A 48 38.01 1.24 -0.42
CA HIS A 48 36.61 0.99 -0.02
C HIS A 48 36.49 0.77 1.49
N GLY A 49 37.41 -0.01 2.08
CA GLY A 49 37.47 -0.23 3.51
C GLY A 49 37.68 1.05 4.32
N LEU A 50 38.66 1.88 3.92
CA LEU A 50 38.95 3.16 4.56
C LEU A 50 37.82 4.17 4.37
N LEU A 51 37.23 4.25 3.18
CA LEU A 51 36.07 5.10 2.92
C LEU A 51 34.89 4.69 3.79
N HIS A 52 34.58 3.39 3.89
CA HIS A 52 33.54 2.87 4.77
C HIS A 52 33.82 3.24 6.24
N LEU A 53 35.06 3.04 6.69
CA LEU A 53 35.48 3.34 8.05
C LEU A 53 35.34 4.84 8.38
N GLY A 54 35.84 5.72 7.51
CA GLY A 54 35.78 7.18 7.69
C GLY A 54 34.40 7.78 7.51
N ALA A 55 33.61 7.31 6.53
CA ALA A 55 32.30 7.88 6.20
C ALA A 55 31.16 7.31 7.05
N THR A 56 31.23 6.05 7.48
CA THR A 56 30.11 5.32 8.12
C THR A 56 30.30 5.21 9.63
N GLN A 57 31.52 4.98 10.11
CA GLN A 57 31.79 4.65 11.52
C GLN A 57 32.10 5.87 12.39
N VAL A 58 31.40 6.97 12.14
CA VAL A 58 31.56 8.24 12.86
C VAL A 58 31.01 8.11 14.28
N GLY A 59 31.82 8.44 15.29
CA GLY A 59 31.41 8.40 16.70
C GLY A 59 31.25 6.99 17.29
N VAL A 60 31.54 5.94 16.52
CA VAL A 60 31.60 4.56 17.00
C VAL A 60 32.88 4.37 17.82
N VAL A 61 32.76 3.72 18.98
CA VAL A 61 33.93 3.34 19.80
C VAL A 61 34.62 2.16 19.11
N LEU A 62 35.85 2.36 18.66
CA LEU A 62 36.65 1.38 17.94
C LEU A 62 37.97 1.09 18.69
N PRO A 63 38.55 -0.11 18.53
CA PRO A 63 39.92 -0.40 18.94
C PRO A 63 40.91 0.63 18.39
N PRO A 64 42.04 0.90 19.08
CA PRO A 64 42.96 1.99 18.75
C PRO A 64 43.42 2.02 17.29
N VAL A 65 43.77 0.85 16.72
CA VAL A 65 44.22 0.72 15.32
C VAL A 65 43.11 1.12 14.34
N LEU A 66 41.90 0.61 14.53
CA LEU A 66 40.74 0.94 13.70
C LEU A 66 40.31 2.41 13.88
N ALA A 67 40.38 2.94 15.10
CA ALA A 67 40.08 4.34 15.39
C ALA A 67 41.05 5.29 14.69
N TRP A 68 42.35 4.95 14.66
CA TRP A 68 43.36 5.76 13.98
C TRP A 68 43.16 5.78 12.45
N TRP A 69 42.90 4.62 11.84
CA TRP A 69 42.58 4.55 10.41
C TRP A 69 41.26 5.23 10.05
N ARG A 70 40.26 5.17 10.95
CA ARG A 70 39.02 5.96 10.82
C ARG A 70 39.32 7.44 10.79
N ASP A 71 40.13 7.94 11.72
CA ASP A 71 40.43 9.37 11.82
C ASP A 71 41.24 9.89 10.63
N PHE A 72 42.10 9.05 10.06
CA PHE A 72 42.78 9.31 8.78
C PHE A 72 41.78 9.47 7.63
N ALA A 73 40.87 8.49 7.46
CA ALA A 73 39.86 8.54 6.40
C ALA A 73 38.79 9.63 6.62
N ALA A 74 38.41 9.93 7.86
CA ALA A 74 37.45 10.98 8.19
C ALA A 74 37.95 12.39 7.80
N ARG A 75 39.28 12.59 7.74
CA ARG A 75 39.86 13.84 7.22
C ARG A 75 39.66 13.98 5.72
N TYR A 76 39.78 12.90 4.96
CA TYR A 76 39.45 12.88 3.54
C TYR A 76 37.97 13.26 3.34
N VAL A 77 37.06 12.62 4.08
CA VAL A 77 35.61 12.92 4.00
C VAL A 77 35.30 14.37 4.44
N THR A 78 36.04 14.91 5.41
CA THR A 78 35.90 16.31 5.83
C THR A 78 36.32 17.29 4.73
N ALA A 79 37.42 17.01 4.03
CA ALA A 79 37.87 17.81 2.90
C ALA A 79 36.88 17.74 1.73
N LEU A 80 36.30 16.56 1.49
CA LEU A 80 35.25 16.32 0.51
C LEU A 80 33.97 17.11 0.81
N CYS A 81 33.57 17.24 2.09
CA CYS A 81 32.42 18.06 2.46
C CYS A 81 32.62 19.56 2.13
N ALA A 82 33.86 20.02 2.02
CA ALA A 82 34.19 21.42 1.76
C ALA A 82 34.15 21.82 0.28
N THR A 83 34.05 20.86 -0.66
CA THR A 83 34.02 21.12 -2.10
C THR A 83 32.64 21.50 -2.65
N ALA A 84 31.65 21.72 -1.77
CA ALA A 84 30.33 22.26 -2.10
C ALA A 84 29.53 21.51 -3.19
N GLY A 85 29.79 20.20 -3.35
CA GLY A 85 29.06 19.35 -4.30
C GLY A 85 29.63 19.38 -5.73
N ASP A 86 30.87 19.85 -5.91
CA ASP A 86 31.62 19.64 -7.14
C ASP A 86 32.11 18.18 -7.18
N GLU A 87 31.46 17.37 -8.01
CA GLU A 87 31.70 15.92 -8.13
C GLU A 87 33.05 15.60 -8.80
N ASP A 88 33.65 16.57 -9.51
CA ASP A 88 34.95 16.45 -10.18
C ASP A 88 36.12 17.06 -9.37
N ALA A 89 35.86 17.51 -8.14
CA ALA A 89 36.86 18.20 -7.33
C ALA A 89 37.92 17.24 -6.78
N VAL A 90 39.16 17.36 -7.27
CA VAL A 90 40.32 16.60 -6.78
C VAL A 90 40.68 17.00 -5.34
N ILE A 91 40.55 16.06 -4.41
CA ILE A 91 40.93 16.27 -3.01
C ILE A 91 42.45 16.13 -2.85
N ALA A 92 43.12 17.27 -2.75
CA ALA A 92 44.57 17.31 -2.59
C ALA A 92 45.06 16.50 -1.36
N VAL A 93 46.13 15.73 -1.56
CA VAL A 93 46.80 14.99 -0.49
C VAL A 93 47.33 15.99 0.56
N PRO A 94 47.16 15.74 1.87
CA PRO A 94 47.73 16.60 2.90
C PRO A 94 49.25 16.70 2.75
N GLY A 95 49.80 17.90 2.99
CA GLY A 95 51.24 18.11 2.89
C GLY A 95 52.05 17.26 3.88
N ASP A 96 53.30 16.95 3.53
CA ASP A 96 54.17 16.00 4.25
C ASP A 96 54.25 16.27 5.76
N ALA A 97 54.36 17.52 6.19
CA ALA A 97 54.40 17.88 7.62
C ALA A 97 53.16 17.41 8.42
N ILE A 98 51.99 17.40 7.79
CA ILE A 98 50.73 16.93 8.40
C ILE A 98 50.72 15.40 8.46
N LEU A 99 51.21 14.74 7.41
CA LEU A 99 51.32 13.29 7.34
C LEU A 99 52.35 12.75 8.35
N ASP A 100 53.51 13.41 8.47
CA ASP A 100 54.56 13.06 9.43
C ASP A 100 54.07 13.16 10.88
N THR A 101 53.31 14.22 11.20
CA THR A 101 52.65 14.36 12.51
C THR A 101 51.68 13.21 12.77
N LYS A 102 50.96 12.75 11.73
CA LYS A 102 50.02 11.61 11.87
C LYS A 102 50.74 10.29 12.07
N ILE A 103 51.86 10.06 11.39
CA ILE A 103 52.68 8.87 11.55
C ILE A 103 53.20 8.76 12.99
N LEU A 104 53.61 9.88 13.60
CA LEU A 104 54.05 9.93 15.00
C LEU A 104 52.92 9.62 16.00
N ASP A 105 51.67 9.93 15.64
CA ASP A 105 50.47 9.66 16.46
C ASP A 105 49.92 8.23 16.28
N ALA A 106 50.55 7.38 15.46
CA ALA A 106 50.04 6.04 15.17
C ALA A 106 50.13 5.11 16.40
N PRO A 107 49.07 4.37 16.74
CA PRO A 107 49.14 3.37 17.80
C PRO A 107 50.06 2.21 17.38
N PRO A 108 50.60 1.43 18.34
CA PRO A 108 51.27 0.17 18.02
C PRO A 108 50.34 -0.71 17.18
N MET A 109 50.78 -1.05 15.96
CA MET A 109 50.00 -1.86 15.02
C MET A 109 50.92 -2.76 14.18
N ASN A 110 50.36 -3.86 13.70
CA ASN A 110 51.11 -4.80 12.85
C ASN A 110 51.50 -4.14 11.52
N GLY A 111 52.81 -4.00 11.29
CA GLY A 111 53.39 -3.34 10.12
C GLY A 111 53.56 -1.84 10.25
N ALA A 112 53.51 -1.28 11.46
CA ALA A 112 53.74 0.14 11.72
C ALA A 112 55.09 0.65 11.19
N GLU A 113 56.11 -0.20 11.11
CA GLU A 113 57.43 0.09 10.54
C GLU A 113 57.40 0.44 9.04
N TYR A 114 56.32 0.09 8.33
CA TYR A 114 56.12 0.40 6.92
C TYR A 114 55.27 1.67 6.70
N LEU A 115 54.83 2.32 7.79
CA LEU A 115 53.99 3.51 7.71
C LEU A 115 54.84 4.74 7.36
N THR A 116 54.75 5.20 6.12
CA THR A 116 55.46 6.38 5.60
C THR A 116 54.48 7.39 5.01
N SER A 117 54.92 8.64 4.83
CA SER A 117 54.11 9.69 4.18
C SER A 117 53.70 9.30 2.77
N GLN A 118 54.59 8.60 2.04
CA GLN A 118 54.30 8.03 0.72
C GLN A 118 53.20 6.96 0.76
N VAL A 119 53.21 6.06 1.75
CA VAL A 119 52.17 5.03 1.91
C VAL A 119 50.83 5.69 2.26
N LEU A 120 50.81 6.68 3.16
CA LEU A 120 49.59 7.44 3.47
C LEU A 120 49.05 8.21 2.27
N GLY A 121 49.91 8.83 1.45
CA GLY A 121 49.50 9.48 0.21
C GLY A 121 48.89 8.49 -0.80
N THR A 122 49.46 7.29 -0.89
CA THR A 122 48.93 6.22 -1.75
C THR A 122 47.55 5.74 -1.28
N LEU A 123 47.37 5.56 0.03
CA LEU A 123 46.09 5.19 0.62
C LEU A 123 45.05 6.32 0.50
N TRP A 124 45.46 7.58 0.56
CA TRP A 124 44.59 8.75 0.31
C TRP A 124 44.03 8.73 -1.12
N ALA A 125 44.90 8.50 -2.12
CA ALA A 125 44.47 8.33 -3.51
C ALA A 125 43.57 7.09 -3.71
N ALA A 126 43.81 6.02 -2.95
CA ALA A 126 42.96 4.82 -3.00
C ALA A 126 41.55 5.08 -2.44
N ILE A 127 41.40 5.93 -1.41
CA ILE A 127 40.09 6.37 -0.91
C ILE A 127 39.36 7.18 -1.99
N ASP A 128 40.08 8.07 -2.69
CA ASP A 128 39.53 8.88 -3.76
C ASP A 128 39.03 8.04 -4.95
N ALA A 129 39.82 7.08 -5.39
CA ALA A 129 39.40 6.14 -6.43
C ALA A 129 38.18 5.31 -6.01
N ALA A 130 38.13 4.85 -4.75
CA ALA A 130 37.00 4.11 -4.22
C ALA A 130 35.71 4.96 -4.17
N LEU A 131 35.82 6.25 -3.83
CA LEU A 131 34.68 7.17 -3.84
C LEU A 131 34.07 7.28 -5.23
N HIS A 132 34.87 7.48 -6.27
CA HIS A 132 34.37 7.60 -7.65
C HIS A 132 33.64 6.32 -8.11
N VAL A 133 34.21 5.15 -7.82
CA VAL A 133 33.58 3.86 -8.13
C VAL A 133 32.24 3.69 -7.40
N GLU A 134 32.16 4.09 -6.13
CA GLU A 134 30.92 3.99 -5.36
C GLU A 134 29.88 5.05 -5.77
N MET A 135 30.32 6.24 -6.21
CA MET A 135 29.46 7.30 -6.75
C MET A 135 28.88 6.91 -8.11
N ASP A 136 29.64 6.27 -9.00
CA ASP A 136 29.14 5.78 -10.30
C ASP A 136 28.01 4.75 -10.12
N MET A 137 28.05 3.96 -9.05
CA MET A 137 27.01 2.98 -8.72
C MET A 137 25.83 3.60 -7.98
N TYR A 138 25.99 4.79 -7.41
CA TYR A 138 24.99 5.47 -6.60
C TYR A 138 24.23 6.50 -7.43
N GLN A 139 22.95 6.25 -7.73
CA GLN A 139 22.10 7.21 -8.44
C GLN A 139 21.63 8.33 -7.51
N GLY A 140 22.49 9.30 -7.24
CA GLY A 140 22.19 10.48 -6.41
C GLY A 140 23.36 11.45 -6.32
N THR A 141 23.18 12.55 -5.59
CA THR A 141 24.24 13.57 -5.42
C THR A 141 25.28 13.13 -4.38
N LEU A 142 26.49 13.71 -4.42
CA LEU A 142 27.50 13.52 -3.36
C LEU A 142 26.95 13.78 -1.95
N SER A 143 26.09 14.78 -1.81
CA SER A 143 25.41 15.12 -0.54
C SER A 143 24.49 13.98 -0.08
N ASP A 144 23.74 13.37 -0.99
CA ASP A 144 22.88 12.23 -0.69
C ASP A 144 23.68 10.98 -0.36
N PHE A 145 24.80 10.75 -1.05
CA PHE A 145 25.73 9.66 -0.77
C PHE A 145 26.30 9.75 0.65
N LEU A 146 26.84 10.92 1.03
CA LEU A 146 27.39 11.14 2.37
C LEU A 146 26.31 11.07 3.45
N LYS A 147 25.10 11.57 3.16
CA LYS A 147 23.92 11.43 4.03
C LYS A 147 23.54 9.98 4.28
N ALA A 148 23.57 9.16 3.24
CA ALA A 148 23.26 7.74 3.32
C ALA A 148 24.31 6.97 4.14
N ARG A 149 25.58 7.42 4.12
CA ARG A 149 26.68 6.83 4.89
C ARG A 149 26.63 7.20 6.37
N HIS A 150 26.51 8.48 6.69
CA HIS A 150 26.26 8.91 8.06
C HIS A 150 25.60 10.30 8.09
N PRO A 151 24.47 10.48 8.81
CA PRO A 151 23.73 11.74 8.82
C PRO A 151 24.54 12.97 9.24
N ALA A 152 25.59 12.79 10.06
CA ALA A 152 26.42 13.89 10.56
C ALA A 152 27.27 14.59 9.50
N TRP A 153 27.54 13.96 8.34
CA TRP A 153 28.31 14.61 7.27
C TRP A 153 27.57 15.76 6.61
N ASN A 154 26.23 15.75 6.64
CA ASN A 154 25.44 16.92 6.25
C ASN A 154 25.67 18.14 7.13
N LEU A 155 26.25 18.00 8.33
CA LEU A 155 26.36 19.10 9.27
C LEU A 155 27.61 19.95 9.05
N VAL A 156 28.64 19.39 8.40
CA VAL A 156 29.97 20.00 8.21
C VAL A 156 29.91 21.04 7.08
N GLY A 157 30.50 22.23 7.30
CA GLY A 157 30.48 23.32 6.31
C GLY A 157 29.16 24.10 6.23
N ARG A 158 28.16 23.81 7.08
CA ARG A 158 26.88 24.53 7.11
C ARG A 158 26.86 25.69 8.11
N VAL A 159 26.07 26.72 7.78
CA VAL A 159 25.77 27.86 8.64
C VAL A 159 24.51 27.57 9.46
N TYR A 160 24.54 27.98 10.73
CA TYR A 160 23.50 27.78 11.71
C TYR A 160 23.10 29.12 12.31
N PHE A 161 21.79 29.35 12.41
CA PHE A 161 21.21 30.48 13.14
C PHE A 161 20.69 29.96 14.47
N ASN A 162 21.30 30.41 15.56
CA ASN A 162 20.96 29.97 16.92
C ASN A 162 20.12 31.03 17.60
N LEU A 163 18.93 30.64 18.06
CA LEU A 163 18.05 31.42 18.91
C LEU A 163 18.06 30.81 20.31
N ALA A 164 18.37 31.61 21.33
CA ALA A 164 18.40 31.20 22.73
C ALA A 164 17.54 32.13 23.59
N GLU A 165 16.94 31.59 24.67
CA GLU A 165 16.13 32.36 25.62
C GLU A 165 17.06 33.02 26.67
N ASN A 166 16.93 34.32 26.88
CA ASN A 166 17.60 35.10 27.91
C ASN A 166 16.58 35.63 28.93
N ARG A 167 16.29 34.84 29.97
CA ARG A 167 15.32 35.18 31.02
C ARG A 167 15.67 36.38 31.89
N LYS A 168 16.86 36.95 31.74
CA LYS A 168 17.35 38.10 32.53
C LYS A 168 17.02 39.45 31.89
N ASP A 169 16.58 39.46 30.64
CA ASP A 169 16.26 40.68 29.89
C ASP A 169 14.77 40.65 29.51
N ALA A 170 13.98 41.56 30.10
CA ALA A 170 12.54 41.60 29.90
C ALA A 170 12.16 42.23 28.55
N ASP A 171 12.99 43.13 28.02
CA ASP A 171 12.72 43.87 26.79
C ASP A 171 13.21 43.10 25.55
N ALA A 172 14.34 42.38 25.69
CA ALA A 172 14.91 41.52 24.64
C ALA A 172 15.20 40.10 25.19
N PRO A 173 14.15 39.27 25.41
CA PRO A 173 14.27 37.97 26.06
C PRO A 173 14.90 36.89 25.17
N PHE A 174 15.36 37.23 23.96
CA PHE A 174 16.01 36.29 23.05
C PHE A 174 17.42 36.76 22.68
N ALA A 175 18.29 35.80 22.38
CA ALA A 175 19.63 36.03 21.86
C ALA A 175 19.82 35.29 20.53
N PHE A 176 20.38 35.97 19.54
CA PHE A 176 20.68 35.41 18.23
C PHE A 176 22.19 35.31 18.00
N LEU A 177 22.64 34.21 17.40
CA LEU A 177 24.03 34.04 16.97
C LEU A 177 24.14 33.16 15.71
N ALA A 178 24.82 33.66 14.68
CA ALA A 178 25.22 32.86 13.54
C ALA A 178 26.53 32.08 13.82
N THR A 179 26.54 30.78 13.54
CA THR A 179 27.70 29.90 13.72
C THR A 179 27.88 28.99 12.51
N TYR A 180 29.07 28.44 12.27
CA TYR A 180 29.29 27.39 11.26
C TYR A 180 29.89 26.14 11.90
N THR A 181 29.74 24.99 11.23
CA THR A 181 30.40 23.75 11.66
C THR A 181 31.73 23.58 10.95
N SER A 182 32.83 23.61 11.71
CA SER A 182 34.18 23.48 11.15
C SER A 182 34.63 22.03 10.98
N ARG A 183 34.27 21.14 11.91
CA ARG A 183 34.60 19.70 11.87
C ARG A 183 33.71 18.87 12.80
N LEU A 184 33.73 17.55 12.63
CA LEU A 184 33.20 16.59 13.61
C LEU A 184 34.29 16.23 14.62
N SER A 185 33.92 16.07 15.89
CA SER A 185 34.81 15.55 16.94
C SER A 185 35.00 14.04 16.79
N ALA A 186 36.01 13.47 17.47
CA ALA A 186 36.26 12.02 17.53
C ALA A 186 35.06 11.21 18.08
N HIS A 187 34.12 11.87 18.76
CA HIS A 187 32.86 11.29 19.25
C HIS A 187 31.66 11.64 18.34
N GLY A 188 31.89 12.09 17.11
CA GLY A 188 30.85 12.42 16.14
C GLY A 188 30.04 13.69 16.46
N LYS A 189 30.46 14.52 17.41
CA LYS A 189 29.78 15.80 17.72
C LYS A 189 30.29 16.93 16.83
N ALA A 190 29.39 17.65 16.17
CA ALA A 190 29.70 18.85 15.41
C ALA A 190 30.31 19.94 16.29
N GLN A 191 31.46 20.50 15.89
CA GLN A 191 32.08 21.65 16.53
C GLN A 191 31.61 22.94 15.85
N HIS A 192 30.93 23.80 16.61
CA HIS A 192 30.39 25.07 16.11
C HIS A 192 31.29 26.24 16.52
N LEU A 193 31.61 27.11 15.57
CA LEU A 193 32.32 28.36 15.82
C LEU A 193 31.47 29.55 15.37
N PRO A 194 31.55 30.71 16.06
CA PRO A 194 30.90 31.94 15.60
C PRO A 194 31.30 32.27 14.17
N LEU A 195 30.34 32.72 13.36
CA LEU A 195 30.61 33.05 11.95
C LEU A 195 31.69 34.14 11.81
N SER A 196 31.83 35.03 12.79
CA SER A 196 32.94 36.00 12.87
C SER A 196 34.33 35.37 12.90
N LYS A 197 34.49 34.15 13.44
CA LYS A 197 35.79 33.45 13.41
C LYS A 197 36.18 32.99 12.01
N ALA A 198 35.21 32.68 11.15
CA ALA A 198 35.49 32.32 9.75
C ALA A 198 36.18 33.47 9.00
N LEU A 199 35.80 34.72 9.29
CA LEU A 199 36.43 35.90 8.68
C LEU A 199 37.91 36.06 9.05
N VAL A 200 38.30 35.59 10.24
CA VAL A 200 39.68 35.63 10.73
C VAL A 200 40.47 34.40 10.28
N GLU A 201 39.85 33.23 10.25
CA GLU A 201 40.50 31.95 9.92
C GLU A 201 40.78 31.79 8.42
N PHE A 202 39.98 32.44 7.56
CA PHE A 202 40.09 32.34 6.10
C PHE A 202 40.56 33.64 5.43
N SER A 203 41.21 34.55 6.18
CA SER A 203 41.71 35.84 5.66
C SER A 203 42.97 35.72 4.79
N ASP A 204 43.69 34.59 4.86
CA ASP A 204 44.90 34.36 4.06
C ASP A 204 44.51 33.93 2.64
N GLY A 205 45.04 34.61 1.61
CA GLY A 205 44.57 34.56 0.22
C GLY A 205 44.52 33.20 -0.50
N LYS A 206 44.92 32.10 0.15
CA LYS A 206 44.73 30.72 -0.34
C LYS A 206 43.36 30.11 0.04
N SER A 207 42.61 30.72 0.96
CA SER A 207 41.36 30.17 1.51
C SER A 207 40.11 31.01 1.21
N GLN A 208 40.21 32.04 0.38
CA GLN A 208 39.10 32.94 0.05
C GLN A 208 37.91 32.21 -0.62
N ALA A 209 38.18 31.17 -1.42
CA ALA A 209 37.15 30.34 -2.04
C ALA A 209 36.31 29.56 -0.99
N GLN A 210 36.91 29.12 0.11
CA GLN A 210 36.22 28.40 1.19
C GLN A 210 35.30 29.34 1.98
N LEU A 211 35.73 30.58 2.22
CA LEU A 211 34.90 31.59 2.88
C LEU A 211 33.69 31.98 2.01
N LEU A 212 33.88 32.16 0.71
CA LEU A 212 32.79 32.46 -0.23
C LEU A 212 31.77 31.31 -0.32
N SER A 213 32.27 30.07 -0.33
CA SER A 213 31.42 28.88 -0.28
C SER A 213 30.57 28.83 1.01
N LEU A 214 31.17 29.13 2.16
CA LEU A 214 30.49 29.15 3.46
C LEU A 214 29.39 30.24 3.56
N LEU A 215 29.60 31.39 2.93
CA LEU A 215 28.68 32.53 2.99
C LEU A 215 27.58 32.48 1.91
N LYS A 216 27.70 31.62 0.90
CA LYS A 216 26.72 31.48 -0.19
C LYS A 216 25.30 31.17 0.32
N PRO A 217 25.07 30.26 1.30
CA PRO A 217 23.74 30.05 1.90
C PRO A 217 23.15 31.30 2.56
N VAL A 218 24.00 32.09 3.23
CA VAL A 218 23.59 33.33 3.91
C VAL A 218 23.15 34.38 2.89
N GLN A 219 23.90 34.54 1.80
CA GLN A 219 23.54 35.44 0.70
C GLN A 219 22.25 35.00 0.01
N GLY A 220 22.09 33.69 -0.24
CA GLY A 220 20.86 33.13 -0.81
C GLY A 220 19.63 33.41 0.05
N ALA A 221 19.73 33.21 1.37
CA ALA A 221 18.66 33.50 2.30
C ALA A 221 18.33 35.00 2.40
N ALA A 222 19.34 35.87 2.34
CA ALA A 222 19.17 37.32 2.38
C ALA A 222 18.28 37.84 1.23
N THR A 223 18.33 37.23 0.05
CA THR A 223 17.45 37.62 -1.07
C THR A 223 15.96 37.37 -0.81
N GLN A 224 15.63 36.42 0.08
CA GLN A 224 14.24 36.02 0.40
C GLN A 224 13.73 36.60 1.72
N CYS A 225 14.63 37.10 2.57
CA CYS A 225 14.36 37.58 3.92
C CYS A 225 14.88 39.01 4.09
N PRO A 226 14.01 40.04 4.00
CA PRO A 226 14.42 41.45 4.06
C PRO A 226 15.21 41.81 5.33
N TRP A 227 14.80 41.30 6.49
CA TRP A 227 15.48 41.52 7.77
C TRP A 227 16.90 40.94 7.77
N LEU A 228 17.11 39.77 7.15
CA LEU A 228 18.41 39.15 7.04
C LEU A 228 19.32 39.91 6.08
N ASN A 229 18.76 40.44 4.99
CA ASN A 229 19.50 41.28 4.06
C ASN A 229 20.07 42.52 4.75
N GLU A 230 19.26 43.20 5.55
CA GLU A 230 19.68 44.34 6.35
C GLU A 230 20.81 43.95 7.32
N MET A 231 20.66 42.84 8.06
CA MET A 231 21.68 42.33 8.99
C MET A 231 23.01 41.95 8.32
N VAL A 232 22.98 41.46 7.08
CA VAL A 232 24.18 41.15 6.30
C VAL A 232 24.86 42.43 5.82
N HIS A 233 24.09 43.43 5.38
CA HIS A 233 24.61 44.72 4.94
C HIS A 233 25.26 45.52 6.07
N THR A 234 24.68 45.50 7.27
CA THR A 234 25.19 46.20 8.46
C THR A 234 26.33 45.44 9.15
N GLY A 235 26.53 44.16 8.81
CA GLY A 235 27.53 43.28 9.45
C GLY A 235 27.11 42.72 10.81
N GLU A 236 25.88 42.99 11.25
CA GLU A 236 25.36 42.53 12.55
C GLU A 236 25.30 41.01 12.67
N ILE A 237 25.15 40.29 11.55
CA ILE A 237 25.12 38.81 11.51
C ILE A 237 26.37 38.15 12.12
N TYR A 238 27.50 38.85 12.16
CA TYR A 238 28.76 38.33 12.70
C TYR A 238 28.88 38.48 14.23
N HIS A 239 27.90 39.12 14.87
CA HIS A 239 27.89 39.41 16.29
C HIS A 239 26.69 38.77 17.01
N PRO A 240 26.82 38.45 18.32
CA PRO A 240 25.66 38.08 19.13
C PRO A 240 24.69 39.27 19.27
N LEU A 241 23.42 39.06 18.96
CA LEU A 241 22.38 40.08 19.03
C LEU A 241 21.37 39.76 20.13
N ARG A 242 20.78 40.82 20.70
CA ARG A 242 19.62 40.74 21.61
C ARG A 242 18.36 41.00 20.80
N TRP A 243 17.37 40.13 20.91
CA TRP A 243 16.17 40.12 20.08
C TRP A 243 14.90 40.22 20.92
N THR A 244 13.95 40.99 20.42
CA THR A 244 12.60 41.09 20.96
C THR A 244 11.78 39.85 20.58
N PRO A 245 10.60 39.63 21.20
CA PRO A 245 9.70 38.55 20.78
C PRO A 245 9.24 38.67 19.30
N ALA A 246 9.19 39.88 18.76
CA ALA A 246 8.84 40.11 17.36
C ALA A 246 9.96 39.63 16.41
N ASP A 247 11.22 39.95 16.72
CA ASP A 247 12.38 39.51 15.93
C ASP A 247 12.52 37.99 15.95
N ALA A 248 12.34 37.39 17.13
CA ALA A 248 12.33 35.94 17.30
C ALA A 248 11.18 35.29 16.50
N PHE A 249 9.97 35.87 16.53
CA PHE A 249 8.84 35.38 15.74
C PHE A 249 9.08 35.48 14.23
N GLN A 250 9.74 36.54 13.76
CA GLN A 250 10.10 36.73 12.37
C GLN A 250 11.09 35.66 11.89
N LEU A 251 12.14 35.37 12.67
CA LEU A 251 13.05 34.25 12.39
C LEU A 251 12.29 32.92 12.27
N LEU A 252 11.40 32.63 13.23
CA LEU A 252 10.64 31.38 13.28
C LEU A 252 9.68 31.22 12.09
N SER A 253 9.10 32.34 11.64
CA SER A 253 8.21 32.38 10.48
C SER A 253 8.94 32.11 9.17
N ASP A 254 10.19 32.57 9.06
CA ASP A 254 11.01 32.43 7.85
C ASP A 254 11.90 31.15 7.85
N VAL A 255 11.84 30.30 8.88
CA VAL A 255 12.61 29.02 8.95
C VAL A 255 12.56 28.22 7.64
N PRO A 256 11.40 28.02 6.98
CA PRO A 256 11.36 27.25 5.73
C PRO A 256 12.19 27.90 4.61
N LYS A 257 12.19 29.24 4.51
CA LYS A 257 12.99 29.98 3.53
C LYS A 257 14.48 29.86 3.85
N LEU A 258 14.85 30.01 5.12
CA LEU A 258 16.23 29.87 5.59
C LEU A 258 16.79 28.46 5.34
N GLU A 259 16.00 27.43 5.65
CA GLU A 259 16.39 26.04 5.43
C GLU A 259 16.47 25.69 3.93
N SER A 260 15.58 26.25 3.09
CA SER A 260 15.67 26.11 1.63
C SER A 260 16.93 26.72 1.03
N ALA A 261 17.46 27.76 1.67
CA ALA A 261 18.72 28.41 1.30
C ALA A 261 19.95 27.71 1.90
N GLY A 262 19.78 26.63 2.68
CA GLY A 262 20.87 25.84 3.26
C GLY A 262 21.30 26.27 4.69
N ILE A 263 20.55 27.15 5.35
CA ILE A 263 20.82 27.59 6.73
C ILE A 263 20.04 26.72 7.72
N ILE A 264 20.72 26.25 8.77
CA ILE A 264 20.07 25.45 9.82
C ILE A 264 19.66 26.34 10.99
N VAL A 265 18.36 26.44 11.27
CA VAL A 265 17.88 27.16 12.46
C VAL A 265 17.86 26.24 13.69
N ARG A 266 18.36 26.74 14.82
CA ARG A 266 18.33 26.12 16.14
C ARG A 266 17.53 27.00 17.09
N ALA A 267 16.50 26.43 17.70
CA ALA A 267 15.66 27.11 18.67
C ALA A 267 15.94 26.59 20.10
N PRO A 268 15.41 27.25 21.15
CA PRO A 268 15.52 26.80 22.53
C PRO A 268 15.10 25.33 22.73
N LEU A 269 15.81 24.61 23.61
CA LEU A 269 15.62 23.15 23.84
C LEU A 269 14.22 22.78 24.37
N ASN A 270 13.53 23.72 25.00
CA ASN A 270 12.16 23.58 25.49
C ASN A 270 11.10 23.71 24.39
N TRP A 271 11.48 23.99 23.14
CA TRP A 271 10.57 24.11 22.00
C TRP A 271 10.63 22.83 21.16
N GLY A 272 9.61 21.98 21.29
CA GLY A 272 9.51 20.73 20.54
C GLY A 272 9.52 20.98 19.03
N GLY A 273 10.53 20.48 18.32
CA GLY A 273 10.59 20.59 16.86
C GLY A 273 10.91 21.99 16.32
N LYS A 274 11.64 22.83 17.08
CA LYS A 274 12.07 24.19 16.69
C LYS A 274 10.96 25.25 16.64
N ARG A 275 9.76 24.96 17.15
CA ARG A 275 8.66 25.93 17.28
C ARG A 275 8.15 26.03 18.71
N PRO A 276 7.70 27.22 19.15
CA PRO A 276 7.06 27.38 20.46
C PRO A 276 5.73 26.62 20.52
N ALA A 277 5.25 26.38 21.73
CA ALA A 277 3.94 25.77 21.93
C ALA A 277 2.83 26.63 21.30
N ARG A 278 1.76 25.98 20.83
CA ARG A 278 0.57 26.65 20.28
C ARG A 278 -0.66 26.23 21.07
N PRO A 279 -1.63 27.13 21.29
CA PRO A 279 -2.91 26.75 21.84
C PRO A 279 -3.68 25.94 20.78
N MET A 280 -4.21 24.80 21.19
CA MET A 280 -4.95 23.87 20.33
C MET A 280 -6.37 23.72 20.85
N VAL A 281 -7.35 23.82 19.95
CA VAL A 281 -8.74 23.46 20.25
C VAL A 281 -8.84 21.93 20.21
N LYS A 282 -8.95 21.32 21.39
CA LYS A 282 -9.13 19.88 21.55
C LYS A 282 -10.61 19.59 21.74
N ALA A 283 -11.17 18.75 20.88
CA ALA A 283 -12.54 18.25 21.08
C ALA A 283 -12.55 16.74 21.24
N SER A 284 -13.39 16.29 22.15
CA SER A 284 -13.59 14.88 22.50
C SER A 284 -14.96 14.43 22.06
N VAL A 285 -15.04 13.25 21.43
CA VAL A 285 -16.30 12.68 20.90
C VAL A 285 -16.54 11.29 21.45
N GLY A 286 -17.74 11.01 21.97
CA GLY A 286 -18.11 9.69 22.48
C GLY A 286 -17.38 9.34 23.78
N THR A 287 -17.51 10.20 24.80
CA THR A 287 -16.97 9.91 26.13
C THR A 287 -17.82 8.90 26.89
N GLN A 288 -19.13 8.88 26.63
CA GLN A 288 -20.08 7.94 27.25
C GLN A 288 -20.73 7.02 26.22
N GLN A 289 -21.23 5.87 26.69
CA GLN A 289 -21.98 4.96 25.85
C GLN A 289 -23.35 5.59 25.48
N PRO A 290 -23.71 5.66 24.19
CA PRO A 290 -25.00 6.20 23.76
C PRO A 290 -26.17 5.29 24.18
N SER A 291 -27.35 5.88 24.37
CA SER A 291 -28.57 5.16 24.79
C SER A 291 -29.13 4.21 23.72
N LEU A 292 -28.84 4.47 22.45
CA LEU A 292 -29.11 3.61 21.30
C LEU A 292 -27.78 3.23 20.63
N LEU A 293 -27.63 1.96 20.27
CA LEU A 293 -26.49 1.45 19.49
C LEU A 293 -26.91 1.34 18.01
N GLY A 294 -26.04 1.80 17.10
CA GLY A 294 -26.29 1.75 15.65
C GLY A 294 -25.74 2.97 14.91
N ALA A 295 -25.94 3.00 13.59
CA ALA A 295 -25.58 4.16 12.76
C ALA A 295 -26.30 5.46 13.17
N ASP A 296 -27.46 5.34 13.81
CA ASP A 296 -28.27 6.45 14.33
C ASP A 296 -27.93 6.81 15.80
N ALA A 297 -26.87 6.22 16.37
CA ALA A 297 -26.41 6.56 17.71
C ALA A 297 -25.95 8.03 17.76
N LEU A 298 -26.40 8.73 18.80
CA LEU A 298 -26.03 10.11 19.08
C LEU A 298 -24.90 10.14 20.10
N LEU A 299 -23.74 10.62 19.69
CA LEU A 299 -22.56 10.74 20.53
C LEU A 299 -22.50 12.10 21.21
N ASP A 300 -21.96 12.12 22.43
CA ASP A 300 -21.61 13.35 23.12
C ASP A 300 -20.37 14.00 22.49
N PHE A 301 -20.31 15.33 22.59
CA PHE A 301 -19.23 16.15 22.07
C PHE A 301 -18.89 17.22 23.10
N SER A 302 -17.60 17.39 23.38
CA SER A 302 -17.11 18.43 24.29
C SER A 302 -15.84 19.07 23.75
N MET A 303 -15.72 20.39 23.80
CA MET A 303 -14.49 21.08 23.40
C MET A 303 -13.79 21.81 24.55
N GLU A 304 -12.47 21.82 24.49
CA GLU A 304 -11.58 22.55 25.40
C GLU A 304 -10.41 23.17 24.62
N VAL A 305 -9.86 24.29 25.08
CA VAL A 305 -8.62 24.83 24.50
C VAL A 305 -7.47 24.40 25.40
N THR A 306 -6.49 23.71 24.83
CA THR A 306 -5.34 23.17 25.55
C THR A 306 -4.04 23.79 25.06
N LEU A 307 -3.04 23.86 25.93
CA LEU A 307 -1.68 24.24 25.62
C LEU A 307 -0.76 23.13 26.15
N GLU A 308 -0.05 22.44 25.25
CA GLU A 308 0.79 21.27 25.59
C GLU A 308 0.07 20.18 26.40
N GLY A 309 -1.25 20.03 26.19
CA GLY A 309 -2.08 19.04 26.88
C GLY A 309 -2.74 19.52 28.18
N GLU A 310 -2.44 20.74 28.65
CA GLU A 310 -3.12 21.35 29.80
C GLU A 310 -4.26 22.28 29.35
N THR A 311 -5.43 22.19 29.99
CA THR A 311 -6.58 23.06 29.68
C THR A 311 -6.30 24.51 30.11
N LEU A 312 -6.60 25.45 29.22
CA LEU A 312 -6.50 26.89 29.47
C LEU A 312 -7.75 27.39 30.20
N THR A 313 -7.56 28.24 31.20
CA THR A 313 -8.67 28.92 31.87
C THR A 313 -9.29 29.98 30.96
N THR A 314 -10.56 30.35 31.21
CA THR A 314 -11.25 31.40 30.45
C THR A 314 -10.51 32.75 30.52
N ALA A 315 -9.81 33.03 31.62
CA ALA A 315 -9.01 34.24 31.78
C ALA A 315 -7.74 34.21 30.89
N GLU A 316 -7.04 33.08 30.84
CA GLU A 316 -5.86 32.89 29.98
C GLU A 316 -6.25 32.91 28.49
N LEU A 317 -7.38 32.30 28.12
CA LEU A 317 -7.90 32.34 26.76
C LEU A 317 -8.25 33.78 26.33
N LYS A 318 -8.90 34.56 27.21
CA LYS A 318 -9.17 35.99 26.95
C LYS A 318 -7.88 36.80 26.81
N ALA A 319 -6.84 36.48 27.59
CA ALA A 319 -5.54 37.14 27.48
C ALA A 319 -4.87 36.86 26.12
N LEU A 320 -4.88 35.60 25.68
CA LEU A 320 -4.38 35.17 24.36
C LEU A 320 -5.06 35.92 23.22
N LEU A 321 -6.39 36.00 23.27
CA LEU A 321 -7.20 36.66 22.24
C LEU A 321 -7.06 38.18 22.24
N LYS A 322 -6.52 38.78 23.33
CA LYS A 322 -6.31 40.23 23.48
C LYS A 322 -4.86 40.68 23.24
N GLY A 323 -3.85 39.82 23.43
CA GLY A 323 -2.41 40.10 23.20
C GLY A 323 -1.98 39.90 21.75
N ASN A 324 -1.00 40.62 21.20
CA ASN A 324 -0.71 40.70 19.74
C ASN A 324 -0.36 39.33 19.10
N ASP A 325 -0.53 39.21 17.78
CA ASP A 325 -0.08 38.03 17.03
C ASP A 325 1.44 37.86 17.20
N GLY A 326 1.91 36.61 17.29
CA GLY A 326 3.32 36.28 17.52
C GLY A 326 3.57 35.52 18.82
N LEU A 327 4.69 35.81 19.49
CA LEU A 327 5.10 35.13 20.72
C LEU A 327 4.56 35.83 21.97
N GLN A 328 3.76 35.13 22.75
CA GLN A 328 3.24 35.59 24.05
C GLN A 328 3.71 34.70 25.19
N LEU A 329 4.00 35.29 26.35
CA LEU A 329 4.45 34.55 27.53
C LEU A 329 3.25 34.15 28.41
N ILE A 330 2.99 32.85 28.53
CA ILE A 330 1.90 32.28 29.35
C ILE A 330 2.44 31.17 30.22
N ARG A 331 2.09 31.18 31.51
CA ARG A 331 2.61 30.23 32.52
C ARG A 331 4.16 30.13 32.49
N GLY A 332 4.84 31.24 32.18
CA GLY A 332 6.30 31.27 32.06
C GLY A 332 6.87 30.58 30.81
N ARG A 333 6.04 30.31 29.79
CA ARG A 333 6.43 29.69 28.52
C ARG A 333 6.02 30.56 27.34
N TRP A 334 6.83 30.57 26.29
CA TRP A 334 6.52 31.28 25.04
C TRP A 334 5.57 30.46 24.17
N VAL A 335 4.47 31.09 23.79
CA VAL A 335 3.37 30.51 23.02
C VAL A 335 3.20 31.29 21.73
N GLU A 336 3.14 30.60 20.60
CA GLU A 336 2.80 31.20 19.32
C GLU A 336 1.28 31.36 19.19
N VAL A 337 0.85 32.58 18.88
CA VAL A 337 -0.57 32.95 18.79
C VAL A 337 -0.86 33.57 17.43
N ASP A 338 -1.80 32.96 16.71
CA ASP A 338 -2.48 33.51 15.53
C ASP A 338 -3.95 33.66 15.94
N ARG A 339 -4.36 34.88 16.28
CA ARG A 339 -5.71 35.13 16.80
C ARG A 339 -6.79 34.74 15.81
N ASN A 340 -6.58 35.04 14.54
CA ASN A 340 -7.57 34.81 13.50
C ASN A 340 -7.79 33.31 13.27
N LYS A 341 -6.74 32.49 13.32
CA LYS A 341 -6.88 31.04 13.26
C LYS A 341 -7.52 30.47 14.51
N LEU A 342 -7.05 30.87 15.70
CA LEU A 342 -7.56 30.37 16.97
C LEU A 342 -9.05 30.70 17.16
N GLN A 343 -9.47 31.95 16.88
CA GLN A 343 -10.89 32.35 16.98
C GLN A 343 -11.76 31.58 15.99
N ARG A 344 -11.31 31.40 14.75
CA ARG A 344 -12.05 30.62 13.74
C ARG A 344 -12.23 29.17 14.18
N MET A 345 -11.19 28.54 14.74
CA MET A 345 -11.29 27.17 15.24
C MET A 345 -12.24 27.09 16.44
N ILE A 346 -12.13 27.98 17.43
CA ILE A 346 -13.04 27.99 18.59
C ILE A 346 -14.49 28.13 18.12
N ALA A 347 -14.81 29.12 17.29
CA ALA A 347 -16.16 29.34 16.80
C ALA A 347 -16.73 28.13 16.03
N ARG A 348 -15.88 27.43 15.26
CA ARG A 348 -16.28 26.21 14.55
C ARG A 348 -16.64 25.09 15.52
N PHE A 349 -15.81 24.84 16.51
CA PHE A 349 -16.01 23.77 17.49
C PHE A 349 -17.19 24.06 18.43
N GLU A 350 -17.41 25.32 18.82
CA GLU A 350 -18.59 25.76 19.56
C GLU A 350 -19.89 25.55 18.76
N SER A 351 -19.88 25.80 17.45
CA SER A 351 -21.04 25.54 16.58
C SER A 351 -21.39 24.05 16.52
N ILE A 352 -20.37 23.18 16.42
CA ILE A 352 -20.54 21.72 16.44
C ILE A 352 -21.07 21.26 17.80
N GLU A 353 -20.52 21.77 18.90
CA GLU A 353 -20.97 21.46 20.26
C GLU A 353 -22.42 21.91 20.50
N ALA A 354 -22.80 23.10 20.05
CA ALA A 354 -24.17 23.59 20.14
C ALA A 354 -25.15 22.72 19.35
N SER A 355 -24.77 22.30 18.14
CA SER A 355 -25.58 21.41 17.30
C SER A 355 -25.70 20.00 17.92
N ALA A 356 -24.60 19.46 18.43
CA ALA A 356 -24.56 18.17 19.13
C ALA A 356 -25.40 18.19 20.42
N ASN A 357 -25.43 19.30 21.16
CA ASN A 357 -26.27 19.44 22.35
C ASN A 357 -27.78 19.56 22.02
N ALA A 358 -28.12 20.11 20.84
CA ALA A 358 -29.52 20.29 20.43
C ALA A 358 -30.15 19.01 19.84
N SER A 359 -29.42 18.26 19.02
CA SER A 359 -29.94 17.10 18.28
C SER A 359 -29.12 15.82 18.41
N GLY A 360 -28.02 15.84 19.17
CA GLY A 360 -27.00 14.79 19.20
C GLY A 360 -26.09 14.83 17.97
N LEU A 361 -24.87 14.30 18.09
CA LEU A 361 -23.97 14.13 16.94
C LEU A 361 -24.11 12.72 16.36
N PRO A 362 -24.60 12.54 15.11
CA PRO A 362 -24.72 11.23 14.51
C PRO A 362 -23.37 10.51 14.43
N PHE A 363 -23.34 9.21 14.70
CA PHE A 363 -22.12 8.39 14.65
C PHE A 363 -21.35 8.56 13.33
N SER A 364 -22.06 8.58 12.19
CA SER A 364 -21.44 8.77 10.88
C SER A 364 -20.73 10.12 10.72
N GLU A 365 -21.28 11.18 11.32
CA GLU A 365 -20.70 12.52 11.30
C GLU A 365 -19.50 12.63 12.25
N ALA A 366 -19.63 12.08 13.45
CA ALA A 366 -18.53 11.96 14.40
C ALA A 366 -17.31 11.24 13.77
N MET A 367 -17.56 10.12 13.08
CA MET A 367 -16.50 9.37 12.41
C MET A 367 -15.84 10.15 11.27
N ARG A 368 -16.60 10.96 10.52
CA ARG A 368 -16.03 11.87 9.50
C ARG A 368 -15.14 12.93 10.11
N LEU A 369 -15.61 13.58 11.18
CA LEU A 369 -14.82 14.58 11.92
C LEU A 369 -13.52 13.96 12.44
N MET A 370 -13.58 12.79 13.07
CA MET A 370 -12.42 12.06 13.60
C MET A 370 -11.44 11.64 12.51
N ALA A 371 -11.93 11.30 11.32
CA ALA A 371 -11.07 10.94 10.20
C ALA A 371 -10.38 12.16 9.56
N GLY A 372 -10.89 13.37 9.81
CA GLY A 372 -10.54 14.59 9.06
C GLY A 372 -11.16 14.60 7.65
N ALA A 373 -12.25 13.86 7.44
CA ALA A 373 -12.91 13.70 6.16
C ALA A 373 -14.05 14.72 6.02
N SER A 374 -13.71 15.97 5.69
CA SER A 374 -14.70 16.99 5.36
C SER A 374 -15.31 16.71 3.98
N LEU A 375 -16.59 16.34 3.97
CA LEU A 375 -17.34 16.03 2.75
C LEU A 375 -18.00 17.27 2.12
N GLU A 376 -18.34 18.29 2.91
CA GLU A 376 -19.18 19.43 2.48
C GLU A 376 -18.41 20.71 2.18
N GLY A 377 -17.20 20.60 1.61
CA GLY A 377 -16.48 21.79 1.15
C GLY A 377 -15.89 22.66 2.27
N ASP A 378 -16.09 22.32 3.55
CA ASP A 378 -15.41 23.02 4.64
C ASP A 378 -13.90 22.96 4.45
N GLU A 379 -13.23 24.04 4.87
CA GLU A 379 -11.77 24.05 5.01
C GLU A 379 -11.33 22.87 5.90
N PRO A 380 -10.25 22.17 5.51
CA PRO A 380 -9.64 21.16 6.37
C PRO A 380 -9.38 21.74 7.76
N LEU A 381 -9.60 20.95 8.80
CA LEU A 381 -9.16 21.32 10.14
C LEU A 381 -7.65 21.60 10.10
N ASP A 382 -7.23 22.78 10.56
CA ASP A 382 -5.82 23.12 10.67
C ASP A 382 -5.25 22.26 11.82
N ALA A 383 -4.50 21.23 11.45
CA ALA A 383 -3.95 20.26 12.39
C ALA A 383 -2.96 20.90 13.38
N ASP A 384 -2.44 22.09 13.08
CA ASP A 384 -1.58 22.86 13.99
C ASP A 384 -2.38 23.55 15.11
N TRP A 385 -3.71 23.73 14.93
CA TRP A 385 -4.56 24.54 15.82
C TRP A 385 -5.75 23.75 16.39
N SER A 386 -5.98 22.53 15.94
CA SER A 386 -7.10 21.70 16.36
C SER A 386 -6.73 20.24 16.50
N GLN A 387 -7.33 19.56 17.47
CA GLN A 387 -7.17 18.14 17.71
C GLN A 387 -8.53 17.51 17.99
N LEU A 388 -8.91 16.49 17.23
CA LEU A 388 -10.06 15.65 17.56
C LEU A 388 -9.60 14.36 18.21
N VAL A 389 -10.19 14.02 19.34
CA VAL A 389 -9.85 12.84 20.13
C VAL A 389 -11.11 12.00 20.35
N ALA A 390 -10.98 10.69 20.21
CA ALA A 390 -12.05 9.78 20.61
C ALA A 390 -12.09 9.73 22.15
N GLY A 391 -13.26 9.97 22.73
CA GLY A 391 -13.48 9.76 24.16
C GLY A 391 -13.27 8.29 24.55
N PRO A 392 -13.17 7.96 25.85
CA PRO A 392 -12.80 6.62 26.31
C PRO A 392 -13.62 5.49 25.68
N TRP A 393 -14.95 5.65 25.63
CA TRP A 393 -15.84 4.66 25.04
C TRP A 393 -15.62 4.48 23.53
N LEU A 394 -15.56 5.58 22.78
CA LEU A 394 -15.33 5.52 21.33
C LEU A 394 -13.93 4.99 21.00
N ALA A 395 -12.92 5.34 21.79
CA ALA A 395 -11.55 4.87 21.61
C ALA A 395 -11.44 3.35 21.79
N GLU A 396 -12.03 2.81 22.86
CA GLU A 396 -12.09 1.36 23.11
C GLU A 396 -12.85 0.63 21.99
N THR A 397 -14.00 1.19 21.58
CA THR A 397 -14.80 0.64 20.49
C THR A 397 -14.01 0.60 19.17
N LEU A 398 -13.37 1.71 18.79
CA LEU A 398 -12.56 1.79 17.57
C LEU A 398 -11.32 0.90 17.62
N GLN A 399 -10.72 0.75 18.79
CA GLN A 399 -9.60 -0.18 18.99
C GLN A 399 -10.07 -1.62 18.74
N GLY A 400 -11.24 -2.02 19.25
CA GLY A 400 -11.81 -3.34 18.98
C GLY A 400 -12.20 -3.60 17.54
N LEU A 401 -12.71 -2.59 16.85
CA LEU A 401 -12.97 -2.70 15.41
C LEU A 401 -11.69 -2.90 14.60
N ARG A 402 -10.54 -2.43 15.10
CA ARG A 402 -9.22 -2.59 14.47
C ARG A 402 -8.47 -3.86 14.90
N GLN A 403 -8.83 -4.45 16.04
CA GLN A 403 -8.17 -5.62 16.62
C GLN A 403 -9.22 -6.72 16.93
N PRO A 404 -9.57 -7.54 15.92
CA PRO A 404 -10.56 -8.61 16.03
C PRO A 404 -10.32 -9.60 17.17
N GLU A 405 -9.06 -9.81 17.56
CA GLU A 405 -8.65 -10.89 18.47
C GLU A 405 -9.02 -10.65 19.95
N GLY A 406 -9.46 -9.43 20.32
CA GLY A 406 -9.43 -8.99 21.72
C GLY A 406 -10.77 -8.81 22.46
N LEU A 407 -11.92 -8.60 21.80
CA LEU A 407 -13.06 -7.94 22.48
C LEU A 407 -14.40 -8.71 22.55
N ALA A 408 -14.60 -9.80 21.81
CA ALA A 408 -15.80 -10.63 21.95
C ALA A 408 -15.50 -12.12 21.80
N GLN A 409 -15.41 -12.87 22.90
CA GLN A 409 -15.31 -14.34 22.84
C GLN A 409 -16.69 -14.96 22.62
N VAL A 410 -17.13 -15.01 21.37
CA VAL A 410 -18.34 -15.75 20.98
C VAL A 410 -17.98 -17.08 20.32
N SER A 411 -18.78 -18.10 20.60
CA SER A 411 -18.63 -19.42 20.00
C SER A 411 -19.96 -19.87 19.39
N PRO A 412 -19.97 -20.34 18.13
CA PRO A 412 -21.16 -20.94 17.54
C PRO A 412 -21.55 -22.28 18.22
N GLY A 413 -20.70 -22.80 19.13
CA GLY A 413 -20.99 -23.98 19.93
C GLY A 413 -21.11 -25.27 19.12
N ALA A 414 -21.77 -26.28 19.70
CA ALA A 414 -21.93 -27.60 19.09
C ALA A 414 -22.86 -27.63 17.86
N ASP A 415 -23.56 -26.53 17.57
CA ASP A 415 -24.44 -26.41 16.41
C ASP A 415 -23.66 -26.24 15.10
N LEU A 416 -22.42 -25.73 15.17
CA LEU A 416 -21.51 -25.72 14.03
C LEU A 416 -20.86 -27.11 13.88
N LYS A 417 -21.11 -27.79 12.76
CA LYS A 417 -20.54 -29.11 12.42
C LYS A 417 -19.20 -28.99 11.70
N ALA A 418 -18.34 -28.09 12.18
CA ALA A 418 -16.98 -27.88 11.71
C ALA A 418 -16.15 -27.12 12.76
N SER A 419 -14.82 -27.25 12.67
CA SER A 419 -13.90 -26.45 13.47
C SER A 419 -13.47 -25.21 12.70
N LEU A 420 -13.59 -24.04 13.32
CA LEU A 420 -13.08 -22.80 12.77
C LEU A 420 -11.57 -22.74 12.97
N ARG A 421 -10.85 -22.18 11.99
CA ARG A 421 -9.44 -21.81 12.13
C ARG A 421 -9.33 -20.54 12.99
N PRO A 422 -8.19 -20.27 13.65
CA PRO A 422 -8.03 -19.09 14.51
C PRO A 422 -8.42 -17.76 13.84
N TYR A 423 -8.03 -17.57 12.57
CA TYR A 423 -8.46 -16.37 11.84
C TYR A 423 -9.98 -16.37 11.59
N GLN A 424 -10.60 -17.52 11.29
CA GLN A 424 -12.05 -17.59 11.08
C GLN A 424 -12.80 -17.25 12.37
N GLU A 425 -12.31 -17.71 13.53
CA GLU A 425 -12.85 -17.34 14.83
C GLU A 425 -12.76 -15.82 15.06
N ALA A 426 -11.59 -15.22 14.86
CA ALA A 426 -11.41 -13.78 14.97
C ALA A 426 -12.34 -13.00 14.00
N GLY A 427 -12.58 -13.53 12.81
CA GLY A 427 -13.52 -12.94 11.86
C GLY A 427 -14.98 -13.04 12.32
N VAL A 428 -15.38 -14.13 12.96
CA VAL A 428 -16.71 -14.27 13.58
C VAL A 428 -16.86 -13.31 14.75
N HIS A 429 -15.83 -13.16 15.60
CA HIS A 429 -15.83 -12.20 16.72
C HIS A 429 -16.01 -10.77 16.23
N TRP A 430 -15.29 -10.40 15.18
CA TRP A 430 -15.39 -9.08 14.55
C TRP A 430 -16.77 -8.82 13.93
N LEU A 431 -17.31 -9.78 13.16
CA LEU A 431 -18.65 -9.67 12.59
C LEU A 431 -19.73 -9.56 13.69
N TYR A 432 -19.57 -10.31 14.77
CA TYR A 432 -20.47 -10.27 15.92
C TYR A 432 -20.43 -8.90 16.61
N LEU A 433 -19.24 -8.35 16.86
CA LEU A 433 -19.07 -7.03 17.45
C LEU A 433 -19.76 -5.95 16.62
N LEU A 434 -19.53 -5.92 15.31
CA LEU A 434 -20.19 -4.96 14.40
C LEU A 434 -21.72 -5.12 14.44
N THR A 435 -22.21 -6.36 14.42
CA THR A 435 -23.65 -6.64 14.50
C THR A 435 -24.26 -6.17 15.83
N ARG A 436 -23.57 -6.36 16.96
CA ARG A 436 -24.01 -5.89 18.28
C ARG A 436 -24.02 -4.37 18.40
N LEU A 437 -23.15 -3.69 17.67
CA LEU A 437 -23.09 -2.24 17.59
C LEU A 437 -24.05 -1.66 16.54
N GLY A 438 -24.79 -2.48 15.79
CA GLY A 438 -25.65 -2.03 14.69
C GLY A 438 -24.87 -1.40 13.52
N LEU A 439 -23.60 -1.78 13.36
CA LEU A 439 -22.69 -1.30 12.33
C LEU A 439 -22.57 -2.34 11.21
N GLY A 440 -22.45 -1.86 9.97
CA GLY A 440 -22.23 -2.73 8.82
C GLY A 440 -20.83 -3.32 8.77
N ALA A 441 -20.62 -4.30 7.91
CA ALA A 441 -19.31 -4.95 7.76
C ALA A 441 -18.97 -5.23 6.30
N CYS A 442 -17.69 -5.11 5.94
CA CYS A 442 -17.15 -5.59 4.67
C CYS A 442 -16.11 -6.69 4.95
N LEU A 443 -16.51 -7.95 4.80
CA LEU A 443 -15.62 -9.10 4.91
C LEU A 443 -14.98 -9.38 3.54
N ALA A 444 -13.73 -8.94 3.42
CA ALA A 444 -12.97 -8.87 2.19
C ALA A 444 -11.82 -9.89 2.12
N ASP A 445 -11.92 -10.98 2.89
CA ASP A 445 -10.96 -12.08 2.85
C ASP A 445 -10.77 -12.66 1.45
N ASP A 446 -9.54 -13.05 1.13
CA ASP A 446 -9.22 -13.77 -0.10
C ASP A 446 -10.13 -14.99 -0.31
N MET A 447 -10.46 -15.22 -1.56
CA MET A 447 -11.44 -16.22 -1.92
C MET A 447 -10.96 -17.64 -1.58
N GLY A 448 -11.66 -18.34 -0.69
CA GLY A 448 -11.27 -19.67 -0.22
C GLY A 448 -10.81 -19.70 1.24
N LEU A 449 -10.71 -18.54 1.91
CA LEU A 449 -10.52 -18.45 3.36
C LEU A 449 -11.77 -18.80 4.19
N GLY A 450 -12.90 -19.09 3.55
CA GLY A 450 -14.14 -19.49 4.23
C GLY A 450 -14.92 -18.31 4.78
N LYS A 451 -15.34 -17.37 3.93
CA LYS A 451 -16.29 -16.30 4.31
C LYS A 451 -17.67 -16.88 4.65
N THR A 452 -18.11 -17.89 3.90
CA THR A 452 -19.38 -18.58 4.09
C THR A 452 -19.52 -19.16 5.50
N ILE A 453 -18.54 -19.95 5.95
CA ILE A 453 -18.57 -20.57 7.28
C ILE A 453 -18.51 -19.52 8.40
N GLN A 454 -17.84 -18.39 8.20
CA GLN A 454 -17.83 -17.28 9.17
C GLN A 454 -19.24 -16.66 9.32
N VAL A 455 -19.93 -16.40 8.20
CA VAL A 455 -21.32 -15.88 8.24
C VAL A 455 -22.30 -16.88 8.83
N LEU A 456 -22.21 -18.17 8.48
CA LEU A 456 -23.05 -19.22 9.07
C LEU A 456 -22.81 -19.34 10.58
N SER A 457 -21.56 -19.22 11.02
CA SER A 457 -21.21 -19.22 12.45
C SER A 457 -21.81 -18.01 13.17
N LEU A 458 -21.76 -16.83 12.57
CA LEU A 458 -22.43 -15.64 13.10
C LEU A 458 -23.95 -15.89 13.25
N LEU A 459 -24.61 -16.43 12.23
CA LEU A 459 -26.05 -16.73 12.28
C LEU A 459 -26.40 -17.70 13.40
N LEU A 460 -25.57 -18.72 13.65
CA LEU A 460 -25.74 -19.66 14.77
C LEU A 460 -25.59 -18.96 16.12
N VAL A 461 -24.58 -18.11 16.29
CA VAL A 461 -24.38 -17.31 17.52
C VAL A 461 -25.62 -16.45 17.78
N LEU A 462 -26.07 -15.71 16.78
CA LEU A 462 -27.22 -14.81 16.86
C LEU A 462 -28.53 -15.54 17.17
N LYS A 463 -28.74 -16.73 16.59
CA LYS A 463 -29.89 -17.59 16.88
C LYS A 463 -29.90 -18.08 18.33
N ARG A 464 -28.74 -18.38 18.90
CA ARG A 464 -28.62 -18.91 20.27
C ARG A 464 -28.89 -17.85 21.34
N GLU A 465 -28.51 -16.60 21.08
CA GLU A 465 -28.67 -15.50 22.05
C GLU A 465 -30.13 -15.10 22.27
N GLU A 466 -31.00 -15.30 21.28
CA GLU A 466 -32.39 -14.85 21.33
C GLU A 466 -33.36 -15.96 21.69
N LYS A 467 -34.05 -15.78 22.82
CA LYS A 467 -34.92 -16.81 23.40
C LYS A 467 -36.34 -16.86 22.79
N GLN A 468 -36.79 -15.86 22.01
CA GLN A 468 -38.08 -15.86 21.28
C GLN A 468 -38.08 -14.94 20.03
N HIS A 469 -38.65 -15.43 18.91
CA HIS A 469 -39.03 -14.72 17.67
C HIS A 469 -38.06 -13.63 17.15
N SER A 470 -36.87 -14.02 16.71
CA SER A 470 -35.98 -13.12 15.98
C SER A 470 -36.47 -12.85 14.56
N ARG A 471 -36.22 -11.64 14.06
CA ARG A 471 -36.32 -11.41 12.61
C ARG A 471 -35.32 -12.31 11.87
N PRO A 472 -35.69 -12.87 10.71
CA PRO A 472 -34.78 -13.68 9.89
C PRO A 472 -33.65 -12.83 9.29
N SER A 473 -32.64 -13.51 8.75
CA SER A 473 -31.59 -12.91 7.94
C SER A 473 -31.82 -13.17 6.45
N LEU A 474 -31.37 -12.25 5.60
CA LEU A 474 -31.40 -12.37 4.14
C LEU A 474 -29.98 -12.48 3.59
N LEU A 475 -29.75 -13.44 2.69
CA LEU A 475 -28.55 -13.54 1.87
C LEU A 475 -28.93 -13.30 0.40
N VAL A 476 -28.26 -12.33 -0.24
CA VAL A 476 -28.36 -12.08 -1.68
C VAL A 476 -27.04 -12.46 -2.34
N ALA A 477 -27.07 -13.41 -3.27
CA ALA A 477 -25.86 -13.89 -3.95
C ALA A 477 -26.11 -14.06 -5.47
N PRO A 478 -25.08 -14.20 -6.31
CA PRO A 478 -25.28 -14.63 -7.70
C PRO A 478 -26.03 -15.96 -7.76
N ALA A 479 -26.89 -16.15 -8.76
CA ALA A 479 -27.74 -17.35 -8.88
C ALA A 479 -26.93 -18.66 -8.90
N SER A 480 -25.68 -18.61 -9.38
CA SER A 480 -24.73 -19.72 -9.39
C SER A 480 -24.24 -20.14 -7.99
N LEU A 481 -24.31 -19.27 -6.99
CA LEU A 481 -23.82 -19.52 -5.63
C LEU A 481 -24.91 -20.05 -4.68
N LEU A 482 -26.19 -19.91 -5.01
CA LEU A 482 -27.29 -20.26 -4.10
C LEU A 482 -27.24 -21.72 -3.64
N ALA A 483 -26.96 -22.64 -4.57
CA ALA A 483 -26.85 -24.06 -4.27
C ALA A 483 -25.63 -24.36 -3.36
N ASN A 484 -24.52 -23.63 -3.55
CA ASN A 484 -23.34 -23.77 -2.70
C ASN A 484 -23.62 -23.31 -1.26
N TRP A 485 -24.26 -22.15 -1.10
CA TRP A 485 -24.67 -21.66 0.22
C TRP A 485 -25.63 -22.61 0.92
N ALA A 486 -26.61 -23.16 0.21
CA ALA A 486 -27.53 -24.14 0.78
C ALA A 486 -26.80 -25.42 1.23
N GLN A 487 -25.86 -25.93 0.43
CA GLN A 487 -25.07 -27.10 0.78
C GLN A 487 -24.13 -26.83 1.97
N GLU A 488 -23.48 -25.66 2.01
CA GLU A 488 -22.63 -25.28 3.14
C GLU A 488 -23.44 -25.08 4.42
N ALA A 489 -24.65 -24.52 4.33
CA ALA A 489 -25.55 -24.42 5.47
C ALA A 489 -26.00 -25.79 5.97
N GLU A 490 -26.41 -26.71 5.09
CA GLU A 490 -26.76 -28.09 5.46
C GLU A 490 -25.57 -28.83 6.10
N ARG A 491 -24.36 -28.64 5.57
CA ARG A 491 -23.14 -29.29 6.06
C ARG A 491 -22.68 -28.73 7.40
N PHE A 492 -22.59 -27.41 7.52
CA PHE A 492 -21.93 -26.75 8.65
C PHE A 492 -22.92 -26.30 9.73
N ALA A 493 -24.15 -25.94 9.36
CA ALA A 493 -25.15 -25.39 10.26
C ALA A 493 -26.54 -26.03 10.03
N PRO A 494 -26.69 -27.37 10.14
CA PRO A 494 -27.93 -28.08 9.82
C PRO A 494 -29.14 -27.65 10.67
N ASN A 495 -28.87 -27.02 11.81
CA ASN A 495 -29.89 -26.51 12.72
C ASN A 495 -30.48 -25.15 12.27
N LEU A 496 -29.97 -24.53 11.21
CA LEU A 496 -30.56 -23.33 10.61
C LEU A 496 -31.69 -23.71 9.63
N ARG A 497 -32.86 -23.10 9.81
CA ARG A 497 -33.97 -23.20 8.85
C ARG A 497 -33.68 -22.29 7.66
N VAL A 498 -33.24 -22.88 6.55
CA VAL A 498 -32.86 -22.17 5.33
C VAL A 498 -33.95 -22.28 4.26
N LEU A 499 -34.31 -21.16 3.63
CA LEU A 499 -35.24 -21.10 2.51
C LEU A 499 -34.59 -20.47 1.27
N ILE A 500 -34.56 -21.20 0.15
CA ILE A 500 -34.07 -20.65 -1.13
C ILE A 500 -35.23 -20.00 -1.87
N VAL A 501 -35.26 -18.68 -1.90
CA VAL A 501 -36.25 -17.86 -2.62
C VAL A 501 -35.74 -17.60 -4.04
N HIS A 502 -35.84 -18.63 -4.89
CA HIS A 502 -35.44 -18.57 -6.31
C HIS A 502 -36.26 -19.56 -7.15
N SER A 503 -36.53 -19.21 -8.41
CA SER A 503 -37.33 -20.03 -9.33
C SER A 503 -36.70 -21.37 -9.71
N SER A 504 -35.43 -21.61 -9.35
CA SER A 504 -34.76 -22.92 -9.54
C SER A 504 -34.99 -23.88 -8.39
N ALA A 505 -35.49 -23.40 -7.25
CA ALA A 505 -35.69 -24.20 -6.04
C ALA A 505 -37.17 -24.27 -5.62
N MET A 506 -38.05 -23.54 -6.31
CA MET A 506 -39.48 -23.44 -6.02
C MET A 506 -40.27 -23.38 -7.33
N THR A 507 -41.53 -23.80 -7.30
CA THR A 507 -42.43 -23.62 -8.44
C THR A 507 -42.73 -22.13 -8.67
N VAL A 508 -43.20 -21.78 -9.87
CA VAL A 508 -43.56 -20.38 -10.21
C VAL A 508 -44.68 -19.86 -9.30
N ALA A 509 -45.65 -20.72 -8.95
CA ALA A 509 -46.74 -20.36 -8.05
C ALA A 509 -46.22 -20.08 -6.63
N GLU A 510 -45.37 -20.95 -6.08
CA GLU A 510 -44.78 -20.75 -4.76
C GLU A 510 -43.87 -19.52 -4.70
N PHE A 511 -43.08 -19.27 -5.75
CA PHE A 511 -42.20 -18.10 -5.84
C PHE A 511 -43.00 -16.80 -5.80
N ARG A 512 -44.14 -16.74 -6.51
CA ARG A 512 -45.03 -15.56 -6.50
C ARG A 512 -45.83 -15.42 -5.20
N ALA A 513 -46.03 -16.52 -4.48
CA ALA A 513 -46.76 -16.55 -3.22
C ALA A 513 -45.88 -16.39 -1.97
N VAL A 514 -44.58 -16.07 -2.12
CA VAL A 514 -43.71 -15.74 -0.98
C VAL A 514 -44.25 -14.48 -0.31
N ASP A 515 -44.59 -14.60 0.97
CA ASP A 515 -45.13 -13.52 1.79
C ASP A 515 -44.33 -13.34 3.10
N ALA A 516 -44.65 -12.30 3.86
CA ALA A 516 -43.98 -12.01 5.13
C ALA A 516 -44.13 -13.14 6.16
N ALA A 517 -45.27 -13.85 6.17
CA ALA A 517 -45.52 -14.94 7.11
C ALA A 517 -44.59 -16.14 6.86
N ARG A 518 -44.37 -16.49 5.60
CA ARG A 518 -43.42 -17.55 5.21
C ARG A 518 -41.98 -17.15 5.55
N LEU A 519 -41.61 -15.89 5.33
CA LEU A 519 -40.28 -15.38 5.65
C LEU A 519 -40.02 -15.33 7.17
N ALA A 520 -41.02 -15.01 7.99
CA ALA A 520 -40.86 -14.95 9.45
C ALA A 520 -40.57 -16.31 10.10
N ASN A 521 -40.82 -17.43 9.40
CA ASN A 521 -40.68 -18.79 9.94
C ASN A 521 -39.32 -19.46 9.64
N VAL A 522 -38.37 -18.72 9.05
CA VAL A 522 -37.04 -19.23 8.70
C VAL A 522 -35.96 -18.47 9.47
N ASP A 523 -34.74 -19.01 9.51
CA ASP A 523 -33.60 -18.32 10.12
C ASP A 523 -32.79 -17.57 9.04
N LEU A 524 -32.73 -18.14 7.83
CA LEU A 524 -32.03 -17.57 6.67
C LEU A 524 -32.84 -17.74 5.38
N ALA A 525 -33.15 -16.62 4.71
CA ALA A 525 -33.64 -16.61 3.34
C ALA A 525 -32.48 -16.36 2.37
N ILE A 526 -32.37 -17.16 1.30
CA ILE A 526 -31.32 -17.05 0.29
C ILE A 526 -31.96 -16.71 -1.06
N THR A 527 -31.54 -15.64 -1.70
CA THR A 527 -32.07 -15.20 -2.99
C THR A 527 -30.98 -14.69 -3.93
N SER A 528 -31.36 -14.42 -5.19
CA SER A 528 -30.47 -13.80 -6.17
C SER A 528 -30.74 -12.32 -6.39
N TYR A 529 -29.71 -11.56 -6.80
CA TYR A 529 -29.84 -10.15 -7.19
C TYR A 529 -30.98 -9.92 -8.20
N GLY A 530 -31.16 -10.84 -9.15
CA GLY A 530 -32.24 -10.78 -10.13
C GLY A 530 -33.63 -11.12 -9.57
N SER A 531 -33.71 -11.99 -8.56
CA SER A 531 -34.98 -12.34 -7.91
C SER A 531 -35.47 -11.24 -6.97
N LEU A 532 -34.55 -10.53 -6.33
CA LEU A 532 -34.85 -9.37 -5.49
C LEU A 532 -35.65 -8.29 -6.25
N LEU A 533 -35.34 -8.08 -7.54
CA LEU A 533 -36.07 -7.14 -8.41
C LEU A 533 -37.51 -7.58 -8.72
N ARG A 534 -37.82 -8.87 -8.57
CA ARG A 534 -39.11 -9.46 -8.94
C ARG A 534 -40.03 -9.68 -7.73
N LEU A 535 -39.51 -9.56 -6.51
CA LEU A 535 -40.22 -9.84 -5.26
C LEU A 535 -40.11 -8.63 -4.30
N PRO A 536 -41.01 -7.63 -4.44
CA PRO A 536 -41.02 -6.44 -3.59
C PRO A 536 -41.09 -6.74 -2.08
N VAL A 537 -41.75 -7.85 -1.71
CA VAL A 537 -41.87 -8.31 -0.32
C VAL A 537 -40.51 -8.44 0.37
N LEU A 538 -39.45 -8.84 -0.35
CA LEU A 538 -38.11 -8.98 0.21
C LEU A 538 -37.49 -7.64 0.59
N THR A 539 -37.87 -6.56 -0.10
CA THR A 539 -37.40 -5.20 0.18
C THR A 539 -38.18 -4.55 1.32
N ASP A 540 -39.49 -4.82 1.40
CA ASP A 540 -40.35 -4.23 2.42
C ASP A 540 -40.23 -4.90 3.79
N PHE A 541 -39.83 -6.17 3.82
CA PHE A 541 -39.63 -6.95 5.04
C PHE A 541 -38.43 -6.45 5.87
N GLY A 542 -38.60 -6.42 7.20
CA GLY A 542 -37.53 -6.03 8.13
C GLY A 542 -36.63 -7.21 8.49
N TRP A 543 -35.38 -7.16 8.06
CA TRP A 543 -34.37 -8.20 8.30
C TRP A 543 -33.51 -7.89 9.51
N ARG A 544 -33.01 -8.93 10.19
CA ARG A 544 -31.97 -8.76 11.20
C ARG A 544 -30.63 -8.47 10.53
N LEU A 545 -30.21 -9.36 9.64
CA LEU A 545 -29.04 -9.19 8.79
C LEU A 545 -29.42 -9.19 7.31
N ALA A 546 -28.85 -8.28 6.54
CA ALA A 546 -28.78 -8.40 5.09
C ALA A 546 -27.33 -8.63 4.66
N VAL A 547 -27.05 -9.83 4.15
CA VAL A 547 -25.73 -10.22 3.66
C VAL A 547 -25.76 -10.23 2.14
N ILE A 548 -24.79 -9.60 1.50
CA ILE A 548 -24.57 -9.68 0.06
C ILE A 548 -23.27 -10.43 -0.22
N ASP A 549 -23.32 -11.42 -1.10
CA ASP A 549 -22.15 -12.16 -1.57
C ASP A 549 -21.75 -11.71 -2.98
N GLU A 550 -20.46 -11.76 -3.27
CA GLU A 550 -19.85 -11.17 -4.47
C GLU A 550 -20.31 -9.71 -4.66
N ALA A 551 -20.03 -8.87 -3.66
CA ALA A 551 -20.47 -7.47 -3.58
C ALA A 551 -20.05 -6.59 -4.77
N GLN A 552 -19.11 -7.03 -5.61
CA GLN A 552 -18.84 -6.41 -6.91
C GLN A 552 -20.08 -6.35 -7.82
N ALA A 553 -21.10 -7.18 -7.58
CA ALA A 553 -22.39 -7.08 -8.24
C ALA A 553 -23.05 -5.70 -8.05
N ILE A 554 -22.78 -4.99 -6.95
CA ILE A 554 -23.36 -3.66 -6.68
C ILE A 554 -22.40 -2.50 -6.96
N LYS A 555 -21.31 -2.73 -7.69
CA LYS A 555 -20.27 -1.70 -7.93
C LYS A 555 -20.78 -0.44 -8.61
N ASN A 556 -21.77 -0.57 -9.51
CA ASN A 556 -22.36 0.55 -10.22
C ASN A 556 -23.58 1.10 -9.43
N PRO A 557 -23.53 2.32 -8.86
CA PRO A 557 -24.64 2.96 -8.16
C PRO A 557 -25.90 3.13 -9.01
N GLY A 558 -25.74 3.33 -10.31
CA GLY A 558 -26.83 3.58 -11.24
C GLY A 558 -27.62 2.33 -11.64
N ALA A 559 -27.08 1.13 -11.39
CA ALA A 559 -27.73 -0.11 -11.80
C ALA A 559 -29.01 -0.38 -10.99
N LYS A 560 -30.05 -0.90 -11.67
CA LYS A 560 -31.35 -1.22 -11.03
C LYS A 560 -31.19 -2.17 -9.84
N GLN A 561 -30.33 -3.19 -9.97
CA GLN A 561 -30.06 -4.13 -8.89
C GLN A 561 -29.41 -3.48 -7.67
N THR A 562 -28.45 -2.57 -7.87
CA THR A 562 -27.77 -1.83 -6.79
C THR A 562 -28.76 -0.99 -6.01
N ARG A 563 -29.62 -0.25 -6.71
CA ARG A 563 -30.68 0.55 -6.08
C ARG A 563 -31.62 -0.33 -5.27
N GLN A 564 -32.04 -1.48 -5.80
CA GLN A 564 -32.95 -2.39 -5.10
C GLN A 564 -32.31 -2.99 -3.83
N VAL A 565 -31.04 -3.41 -3.91
CA VAL A 565 -30.31 -3.95 -2.75
C VAL A 565 -30.17 -2.89 -1.65
N LYS A 566 -29.93 -1.63 -2.01
CA LYS A 566 -29.78 -0.54 -1.03
C LYS A 566 -31.09 -0.16 -0.33
N LEU A 567 -32.25 -0.53 -0.88
CA LEU A 567 -33.56 -0.34 -0.25
C LEU A 567 -33.89 -1.38 0.82
N LEU A 568 -33.08 -2.44 0.97
CA LEU A 568 -33.30 -3.47 1.99
C LEU A 568 -33.31 -2.86 3.40
N LYS A 569 -34.37 -3.16 4.18
CA LYS A 569 -34.47 -2.77 5.58
C LYS A 569 -33.83 -3.84 6.46
N ALA A 570 -32.66 -3.54 7.03
CA ALA A 570 -31.94 -4.48 7.87
C ALA A 570 -31.25 -3.77 9.04
N ASP A 571 -31.23 -4.40 10.22
CA ASP A 571 -30.57 -3.85 11.42
C ASP A 571 -29.04 -3.80 11.24
N THR A 572 -28.48 -4.76 10.50
CA THR A 572 -27.05 -4.77 10.12
C THR A 572 -26.87 -5.31 8.71
N ARG A 573 -25.90 -4.75 7.97
CA ARG A 573 -25.64 -5.06 6.56
C ARG A 573 -24.19 -5.50 6.35
N ILE A 574 -24.01 -6.68 5.75
CA ILE A 574 -22.69 -7.30 5.56
C ILE A 574 -22.45 -7.48 4.06
N ALA A 575 -21.30 -7.01 3.58
CA ALA A 575 -20.82 -7.25 2.23
C ALA A 575 -19.67 -8.25 2.25
N LEU A 576 -19.77 -9.29 1.41
CA LEU A 576 -18.71 -10.27 1.19
C LEU A 576 -18.08 -10.04 -0.19
N THR A 577 -16.76 -9.95 -0.23
CA THR A 577 -16.01 -9.76 -1.48
C THR A 577 -14.61 -10.38 -1.37
N GLY A 578 -13.95 -10.66 -2.49
CA GLY A 578 -12.51 -10.98 -2.51
C GLY A 578 -11.63 -9.74 -2.62
N THR A 579 -12.18 -8.64 -3.15
CA THR A 579 -11.49 -7.38 -3.43
C THR A 579 -12.44 -6.22 -3.09
N PRO A 580 -12.24 -5.53 -1.95
CA PRO A 580 -13.16 -4.49 -1.49
C PRO A 580 -13.06 -3.20 -2.31
N VAL A 581 -11.91 -2.99 -2.95
CA VAL A 581 -11.69 -2.01 -4.01
C VAL A 581 -11.16 -2.80 -5.18
N GLU A 582 -12.00 -3.02 -6.18
CA GLU A 582 -11.65 -3.83 -7.35
C GLU A 582 -11.06 -2.96 -8.46
N ASN A 583 -11.65 -1.78 -8.73
CA ASN A 583 -11.25 -0.97 -9.89
C ASN A 583 -11.27 0.55 -9.66
N ARG A 584 -12.18 1.08 -8.83
CA ARG A 584 -12.35 2.53 -8.62
C ARG A 584 -12.79 2.87 -7.20
N LEU A 585 -12.49 4.09 -6.73
CA LEU A 585 -13.02 4.62 -5.45
C LEU A 585 -14.55 4.65 -5.42
N SER A 586 -15.23 4.74 -6.57
CA SER A 586 -16.69 4.63 -6.67
C SER A 586 -17.23 3.25 -6.24
N ASP A 587 -16.45 2.18 -6.43
CA ASP A 587 -16.84 0.83 -6.02
C ASP A 587 -16.88 0.74 -4.48
N LEU A 588 -15.87 1.33 -3.83
CA LEU A 588 -15.83 1.50 -2.38
C LEU A 588 -17.04 2.27 -1.88
N TRP A 589 -17.38 3.40 -2.53
CA TRP A 589 -18.56 4.17 -2.16
C TRP A 589 -19.83 3.34 -2.24
N SER A 590 -20.04 2.58 -3.33
CA SER A 590 -21.28 1.82 -3.49
C SER A 590 -21.45 0.73 -2.43
N ILE A 591 -20.36 0.05 -2.04
CA ILE A 591 -20.35 -0.94 -0.96
C ILE A 591 -20.60 -0.28 0.40
N PHE A 592 -19.99 0.88 0.65
CA PHE A 592 -20.18 1.62 1.90
C PHE A 592 -21.54 2.27 2.01
N ASP A 593 -22.15 2.71 0.91
CA ASP A 593 -23.52 3.22 0.88
C ASP A 593 -24.53 2.09 1.15
N PHE A 594 -24.21 0.84 0.81
CA PHE A 594 -24.97 -0.31 1.28
C PHE A 594 -24.75 -0.58 2.78
N THR A 595 -23.50 -0.78 3.22
CA THR A 595 -23.20 -1.21 4.59
C THR A 595 -23.42 -0.12 5.65
N HIS A 596 -23.10 1.14 5.33
CA HIS A 596 -23.19 2.32 6.20
C HIS A 596 -23.77 3.52 5.41
N PRO A 597 -25.08 3.54 5.14
CA PRO A 597 -25.73 4.64 4.43
C PRO A 597 -25.37 5.99 5.06
N GLY A 598 -24.97 6.94 4.22
CA GLY A 598 -24.64 8.29 4.67
C GLY A 598 -23.22 8.49 5.22
N LEU A 599 -22.44 7.45 5.59
CA LEU A 599 -21.08 7.61 6.13
C LEU A 599 -20.15 8.39 5.17
N LEU A 600 -20.21 8.06 3.88
CA LEU A 600 -19.45 8.71 2.82
C LEU A 600 -20.24 9.81 2.10
N GLY A 601 -21.40 10.20 2.62
CA GLY A 601 -22.31 11.15 1.95
C GLY A 601 -22.86 10.62 0.62
N SER A 602 -23.41 11.53 -0.19
CA SER A 602 -23.92 11.17 -1.52
C SER A 602 -22.80 10.86 -2.52
N ASP A 603 -23.11 10.14 -3.60
CA ASP A 603 -22.17 9.81 -4.68
C ASP A 603 -21.46 11.05 -5.25
N LYS A 604 -22.19 12.16 -5.43
CA LYS A 604 -21.64 13.44 -5.90
C LYS A 604 -20.64 14.03 -4.92
N VAL A 605 -20.99 14.02 -3.63
CA VAL A 605 -20.17 14.54 -2.54
C VAL A 605 -18.89 13.73 -2.41
N PHE A 606 -19.01 12.39 -2.38
CA PHE A 606 -17.87 11.49 -2.33
C PHE A 606 -16.95 11.61 -3.54
N THR A 607 -17.51 11.74 -4.75
CA THR A 607 -16.73 11.92 -5.98
C THR A 607 -15.88 13.19 -5.91
N ASN A 608 -16.44 14.30 -5.43
CA ASN A 608 -15.70 15.55 -5.26
C ASN A 608 -14.63 15.43 -4.18
N PHE A 609 -14.95 14.77 -3.06
CA PHE A 609 -13.99 14.49 -1.99
C PHE A 609 -12.81 13.64 -2.50
N ALA A 610 -13.09 12.54 -3.21
CA ALA A 610 -12.07 11.69 -3.81
C ALA A 610 -11.16 12.44 -4.80
N LYS A 611 -11.72 13.33 -5.63
CA LYS A 611 -10.95 14.19 -6.53
C LYS A 611 -9.99 15.12 -5.77
N ARG A 612 -10.45 15.76 -4.69
CA ARG A 612 -9.60 16.61 -3.84
C ARG A 612 -8.45 15.82 -3.21
N LEU A 613 -8.73 14.62 -2.68
CA LEU A 613 -7.68 13.76 -2.10
C LEU A 613 -6.66 13.30 -3.15
N ALA A 614 -7.11 13.00 -4.37
CA ALA A 614 -6.22 12.61 -5.47
C ALA A 614 -5.29 13.76 -5.89
N GLN A 615 -5.81 15.00 -5.97
CA GLN A 615 -4.99 16.19 -6.27
C GLN A 615 -3.95 16.49 -5.19
N ALA A 616 -4.26 16.20 -3.92
CA ALA A 616 -3.37 16.42 -2.79
C ALA A 616 -2.47 15.21 -2.46
N GLU A 617 -2.57 14.11 -3.21
CA GLU A 617 -1.90 12.82 -2.97
C GLU A 617 -2.05 12.29 -1.52
N HIS A 618 -3.14 12.66 -0.83
CA HIS A 618 -3.31 12.42 0.61
C HIS A 618 -4.56 11.60 0.95
N PHE A 619 -4.52 10.28 0.80
CA PHE A 619 -5.67 9.39 1.07
C PHE A 619 -5.83 8.96 2.54
N GLY A 620 -5.01 9.49 3.45
CA GLY A 620 -5.02 9.15 4.88
C GLY A 620 -6.41 9.29 5.55
N PRO A 621 -7.14 10.40 5.37
CA PRO A 621 -8.45 10.61 5.95
C PRO A 621 -9.47 9.56 5.52
N LEU A 622 -9.54 9.27 4.21
CA LEU A 622 -10.46 8.26 3.69
C LEU A 622 -10.14 6.86 4.25
N ARG A 623 -8.86 6.49 4.30
CA ARG A 623 -8.44 5.19 4.87
C ARG A 623 -8.84 5.05 6.33
N ARG A 624 -8.60 6.09 7.16
CA ARG A 624 -9.00 6.09 8.58
C ARG A 624 -10.51 5.95 8.76
N LEU A 625 -11.30 6.53 7.86
CA LEU A 625 -12.75 6.48 7.89
C LEU A 625 -13.30 5.07 7.59
N VAL A 626 -12.74 4.38 6.58
CA VAL A 626 -13.29 3.08 6.11
C VAL A 626 -12.67 1.85 6.77
N GLN A 627 -11.41 1.93 7.21
CA GLN A 627 -10.65 0.78 7.73
C GLN A 627 -11.35 0.00 8.85
N PRO A 628 -12.00 0.61 9.87
CA PRO A 628 -12.61 -0.14 10.97
C PRO A 628 -13.71 -1.12 10.53
N TYR A 629 -14.27 -0.91 9.33
CA TYR A 629 -15.40 -1.67 8.81
C TYR A 629 -14.98 -2.69 7.73
N ILE A 630 -13.69 -2.82 7.44
CA ILE A 630 -13.16 -3.75 6.43
C ILE A 630 -12.21 -4.73 7.11
N LEU A 631 -12.55 -6.03 7.06
CA LEU A 631 -11.64 -7.10 7.44
C LEU A 631 -11.14 -7.80 6.17
N ARG A 632 -9.83 -7.72 5.90
CA ARG A 632 -9.20 -8.34 4.73
C ARG A 632 -7.96 -9.13 5.14
N ARG A 633 -7.96 -10.42 4.80
CA ARG A 633 -6.81 -11.33 4.97
C ARG A 633 -6.45 -11.98 3.65
N LEU A 634 -5.15 -12.16 3.42
CA LEU A 634 -4.62 -12.76 2.20
C LEU A 634 -4.19 -14.21 2.43
N LYS A 635 -4.30 -15.07 1.42
CA LYS A 635 -3.78 -16.45 1.51
C LYS A 635 -2.27 -16.52 1.65
N THR A 636 -1.57 -15.51 1.14
CA THR A 636 -0.11 -15.36 1.22
C THR A 636 0.36 -14.93 2.60
N ASP A 637 -0.54 -14.50 3.49
CA ASP A 637 -0.18 -14.17 4.86
C ASP A 637 0.01 -15.45 5.66
N LYS A 638 1.27 -15.77 5.98
CA LYS A 638 1.63 -16.95 6.78
C LYS A 638 0.98 -16.94 8.17
N ARG A 639 0.60 -15.78 8.72
CA ARG A 639 -0.14 -15.71 10.00
C ARG A 639 -1.57 -16.24 9.88
N VAL A 640 -2.12 -16.30 8.66
CA VAL A 640 -3.50 -16.73 8.35
C VAL A 640 -3.52 -18.19 7.89
N ILE A 641 -2.57 -18.60 7.05
CA ILE A 641 -2.45 -19.98 6.59
C ILE A 641 -0.98 -20.43 6.58
N ASN A 642 -0.66 -21.43 7.41
CA ASN A 642 0.64 -22.10 7.40
C ASN A 642 0.71 -23.32 6.46
N ASP A 643 -0.45 -23.88 6.08
CA ASP A 643 -0.54 -25.22 5.44
C ASP A 643 -0.98 -25.20 3.96
N LEU A 644 -1.18 -24.03 3.32
CA LEU A 644 -1.47 -24.03 1.88
C LEU A 644 -0.17 -24.31 1.12
N PRO A 645 -0.15 -25.30 0.21
CA PRO A 645 1.01 -25.59 -0.63
C PRO A 645 1.34 -24.41 -1.55
N GLU A 646 2.48 -24.45 -2.24
CA GLU A 646 2.89 -23.34 -3.11
C GLU A 646 2.00 -23.26 -4.37
N LYS A 647 1.66 -22.03 -4.77
CA LYS A 647 1.05 -21.72 -6.07
C LYS A 647 2.12 -21.11 -6.96
N THR A 648 2.39 -21.72 -8.10
CA THR A 648 3.36 -21.21 -9.07
C THR A 648 2.63 -20.86 -10.37
N GLU A 649 2.71 -19.59 -10.77
CA GLU A 649 2.17 -19.13 -12.04
C GLU A 649 3.27 -19.12 -13.10
N ILE A 650 2.99 -19.77 -14.23
CA ILE A 650 3.94 -19.99 -15.32
C ILE A 650 3.31 -19.46 -16.61
N LYS A 651 4.03 -18.59 -17.32
CA LYS A 651 3.66 -18.21 -18.68
C LYS A 651 4.03 -19.33 -19.65
N ALA A 652 3.04 -19.82 -20.37
CA ALA A 652 3.22 -20.82 -21.41
C ALA A 652 3.17 -20.12 -22.77
N TRP A 653 4.34 -19.79 -23.30
CA TRP A 653 4.47 -19.18 -24.62
C TRP A 653 4.06 -20.17 -25.70
N CYS A 654 3.24 -19.70 -26.64
CA CYS A 654 2.74 -20.45 -27.79
C CYS A 654 3.14 -19.70 -29.06
N HIS A 655 3.60 -20.41 -30.08
CA HIS A 655 3.91 -19.85 -31.40
C HIS A 655 2.73 -20.08 -32.34
N LEU A 656 2.38 -19.12 -33.20
CA LEU A 656 1.30 -19.28 -34.18
C LEU A 656 1.70 -20.29 -35.26
N SER A 657 0.75 -21.12 -35.69
CA SER A 657 0.92 -21.90 -36.91
C SER A 657 0.99 -20.98 -38.14
N PRO A 658 1.52 -21.45 -39.29
CA PRO A 658 1.51 -20.68 -40.53
C PRO A 658 0.11 -20.22 -40.95
N ALA A 659 -0.90 -21.08 -40.75
CA ALA A 659 -2.29 -20.74 -41.04
C ALA A 659 -2.82 -19.65 -40.10
N GLN A 660 -2.51 -19.73 -38.79
CA GLN A 660 -2.87 -18.70 -37.83
C GLN A 660 -2.20 -17.36 -38.14
N ALA A 661 -0.91 -17.36 -38.46
CA ALA A 661 -0.16 -16.14 -38.80
C ALA A 661 -0.75 -15.44 -40.03
N ALA A 662 -1.08 -16.19 -41.09
CA ALA A 662 -1.72 -15.65 -42.29
C ALA A 662 -3.11 -15.05 -42.00
N LEU A 663 -3.96 -15.77 -41.24
CA LEU A 663 -5.28 -15.29 -40.85
C LEU A 663 -5.21 -14.07 -39.94
N TYR A 664 -4.25 -14.06 -39.02
CA TYR A 664 -4.03 -12.96 -38.08
C TYR A 664 -3.56 -11.71 -38.82
N GLN A 665 -2.56 -11.82 -39.71
CA GLN A 665 -2.09 -10.68 -40.51
C GLN A 665 -3.20 -10.12 -41.39
N ARG A 666 -4.01 -10.99 -42.02
CA ARG A 666 -5.19 -10.56 -42.77
C ARG A 666 -6.18 -9.81 -41.88
N ALA A 667 -6.43 -10.29 -40.66
CA ALA A 667 -7.31 -9.61 -39.72
C ALA A 667 -6.77 -8.24 -39.27
N VAL A 668 -5.45 -8.04 -39.21
CA VAL A 668 -4.85 -6.73 -38.95
C VAL A 668 -5.12 -5.77 -40.10
N ASN A 669 -4.91 -6.20 -41.35
CA ASN A 669 -5.18 -5.38 -42.54
C ASN A 669 -6.67 -5.04 -42.64
N ASP A 670 -7.55 -6.04 -42.46
CA ASP A 670 -9.01 -5.85 -42.47
C ASP A 670 -9.44 -4.83 -41.37
N MET A 671 -8.74 -4.77 -40.24
CA MET A 671 -9.01 -3.82 -39.16
C MET A 671 -8.57 -2.40 -39.51
N GLU A 672 -7.42 -2.27 -40.18
CA GLU A 672 -6.91 -0.99 -40.68
C GLU A 672 -7.91 -0.37 -41.66
N ASP A 673 -8.33 -1.13 -42.67
CA ASP A 673 -9.34 -0.71 -43.65
C ASP A 673 -10.67 -0.34 -42.96
N ALA A 674 -11.10 -1.13 -41.97
CA ALA A 674 -12.36 -0.90 -41.27
C ALA A 674 -12.35 0.30 -40.33
N LEU A 675 -11.18 0.86 -39.97
CA LEU A 675 -11.05 2.02 -39.08
C LEU A 675 -11.03 3.36 -39.84
N GLU A 676 -10.75 3.37 -41.15
CA GLU A 676 -10.62 4.61 -41.94
C GLU A 676 -11.92 5.45 -41.99
N ASP A 677 -13.09 4.81 -41.95
CA ASP A 677 -14.40 5.45 -42.19
C ASP A 677 -15.36 5.46 -40.97
N VAL A 678 -14.87 5.21 -39.75
CA VAL A 678 -15.72 5.05 -38.56
C VAL A 678 -15.25 5.83 -37.33
N ASP A 679 -16.16 6.61 -36.76
CA ASP A 679 -15.95 7.39 -35.55
C ASP A 679 -16.89 7.02 -34.40
N GLY A 680 -16.55 7.49 -33.20
CA GLY A 680 -17.41 7.41 -32.02
C GLY A 680 -17.79 5.97 -31.61
N ILE A 681 -19.08 5.70 -31.43
CA ILE A 681 -19.58 4.37 -30.98
C ILE A 681 -19.32 3.29 -32.05
N GLY A 682 -19.39 3.64 -33.34
CA GLY A 682 -19.14 2.72 -34.44
C GLY A 682 -17.73 2.16 -34.38
N ARG A 683 -16.74 3.04 -34.17
CA ARG A 683 -15.33 2.68 -33.97
C ARG A 683 -15.14 1.70 -32.81
N LYS A 684 -15.74 1.97 -31.64
CA LYS A 684 -15.63 1.07 -30.48
C LYS A 684 -16.15 -0.33 -30.78
N GLY A 685 -17.24 -0.44 -31.52
CA GLY A 685 -17.80 -1.71 -31.97
C GLY A 685 -16.84 -2.49 -32.88
N VAL A 686 -16.24 -1.81 -33.85
CA VAL A 686 -15.24 -2.40 -34.77
C VAL A 686 -14.04 -2.93 -33.98
N VAL A 687 -13.43 -2.11 -33.11
CA VAL A 687 -12.29 -2.51 -32.29
C VAL A 687 -12.59 -3.76 -31.46
N LEU A 688 -13.71 -3.80 -30.75
CA LEU A 688 -14.10 -4.96 -29.94
C LEU A 688 -14.31 -6.22 -30.80
N SER A 689 -14.88 -6.08 -32.00
CA SER A 689 -15.09 -7.21 -32.90
C SER A 689 -13.77 -7.82 -33.40
N PHE A 690 -12.79 -6.99 -33.74
CA PHE A 690 -11.47 -7.45 -34.18
C PHE A 690 -10.64 -8.02 -33.03
N LEU A 691 -10.71 -7.43 -31.84
CA LEU A 691 -10.10 -7.98 -30.63
C LEU A 691 -10.61 -9.40 -30.33
N MET A 692 -11.91 -9.65 -30.53
CA MET A 692 -12.49 -10.99 -30.45
C MET A 692 -11.98 -11.92 -31.54
N ARG A 693 -11.91 -11.44 -32.79
CA ARG A 693 -11.35 -12.19 -33.94
C ARG A 693 -9.90 -12.61 -33.70
N PHE A 694 -9.05 -11.71 -33.22
CA PHE A 694 -7.65 -12.02 -32.89
C PHE A 694 -7.55 -13.14 -31.86
N LYS A 695 -8.34 -13.06 -30.77
CA LYS A 695 -8.40 -14.12 -29.75
C LYS A 695 -8.82 -15.48 -30.32
N GLN A 696 -9.85 -15.49 -31.17
CA GLN A 696 -10.33 -16.72 -31.81
C GLN A 696 -9.25 -17.32 -32.72
N ILE A 697 -8.56 -16.50 -33.52
CA ILE A 697 -7.46 -16.96 -34.39
C ILE A 697 -6.30 -17.51 -33.55
N CYS A 698 -5.90 -16.84 -32.47
CA CYS A 698 -4.85 -17.31 -31.55
C CYS A 698 -5.20 -18.66 -30.90
N ASN A 699 -6.49 -18.91 -30.63
CA ASN A 699 -6.97 -20.18 -30.10
C ASN A 699 -6.94 -21.29 -31.15
N HIS A 700 -7.59 -21.08 -32.30
CA HIS A 700 -7.63 -22.02 -33.41
C HIS A 700 -8.20 -21.36 -34.68
N PRO A 701 -7.65 -21.59 -35.88
CA PRO A 701 -8.20 -21.08 -37.14
C PRO A 701 -9.72 -21.34 -37.31
N SER A 702 -10.15 -22.58 -37.11
CA SER A 702 -11.56 -22.99 -37.16
C SER A 702 -12.49 -22.32 -36.16
N GLN A 703 -11.98 -21.77 -35.06
CA GLN A 703 -12.82 -20.98 -34.17
C GLN A 703 -13.30 -19.69 -34.86
N TRP A 704 -12.43 -19.08 -35.66
CA TRP A 704 -12.76 -17.91 -36.46
C TRP A 704 -13.51 -18.28 -37.75
N LEU A 705 -13.06 -19.33 -38.46
CA LEU A 705 -13.66 -19.74 -39.74
C LEU A 705 -15.04 -20.38 -39.60
N GLY A 706 -15.33 -21.02 -38.46
CA GLY A 706 -16.60 -21.70 -38.21
C GLY A 706 -16.80 -22.98 -39.04
N ASP A 707 -15.73 -23.53 -39.61
CA ASP A 707 -15.72 -24.72 -40.47
C ASP A 707 -15.71 -26.06 -39.68
N ALA A 708 -15.63 -25.98 -38.35
CA ALA A 708 -15.52 -27.11 -37.43
C ALA A 708 -14.30 -28.02 -37.65
N ALA A 709 -13.29 -27.58 -38.40
CA ALA A 709 -12.07 -28.33 -38.70
C ALA A 709 -11.00 -28.16 -37.59
N TRP A 710 -11.27 -28.65 -36.38
CA TRP A 710 -10.40 -28.51 -35.21
C TRP A 710 -9.17 -29.43 -35.20
N ASP A 711 -8.34 -29.40 -36.26
CA ASP A 711 -7.08 -30.16 -36.29
C ASP A 711 -6.06 -29.53 -35.31
N PRO A 712 -5.61 -30.27 -34.27
CA PRO A 712 -4.63 -29.76 -33.31
C PRO A 712 -3.32 -29.25 -33.93
N ALA A 713 -2.94 -29.73 -35.13
CA ALA A 713 -1.74 -29.27 -35.84
C ALA A 713 -1.86 -27.83 -36.35
N ASP A 714 -3.08 -27.33 -36.54
CA ASP A 714 -3.33 -25.99 -37.05
C ASP A 714 -3.26 -24.90 -35.97
N SER A 715 -3.11 -25.28 -34.69
CA SER A 715 -3.04 -24.34 -33.56
C SER A 715 -1.81 -24.53 -32.68
N GLY A 716 -1.05 -23.44 -32.54
CA GLY A 716 0.06 -23.34 -31.60
C GLY A 716 -0.29 -23.59 -30.15
N LYS A 717 -1.48 -23.16 -29.72
CA LYS A 717 -1.96 -23.41 -28.36
C LYS A 717 -2.32 -24.89 -28.15
N PHE A 718 -2.85 -25.58 -29.16
CA PHE A 718 -3.08 -27.02 -29.07
C PHE A 718 -1.76 -27.80 -29.06
N ALA A 719 -0.75 -27.37 -29.83
CA ALA A 719 0.60 -27.93 -29.75
C ALA A 719 1.19 -27.77 -28.33
N ARG A 720 1.16 -26.56 -27.76
CA ARG A 720 1.65 -26.33 -26.39
C ARG A 720 0.84 -27.07 -25.32
N LEU A 721 -0.47 -27.20 -25.53
CA LEU A 721 -1.35 -27.99 -24.65
C LEU A 721 -0.94 -29.46 -24.65
N ARG A 722 -0.61 -30.03 -25.81
CA ARG A 722 -0.11 -31.41 -25.93
C ARG A 722 1.12 -31.64 -25.06
N GLU A 723 2.15 -30.81 -25.24
CA GLU A 723 3.42 -30.94 -24.54
C GLU A 723 3.25 -30.94 -23.01
N LEU A 724 2.39 -30.04 -22.50
CA LEU A 724 2.12 -29.95 -21.07
C LEU A 724 1.28 -31.14 -20.58
N VAL A 725 0.23 -31.49 -21.33
CA VAL A 725 -0.74 -32.49 -20.89
C VAL A 725 -0.20 -33.91 -21.00
N GLU A 726 0.67 -34.23 -21.97
CA GLU A 726 1.35 -35.53 -22.04
C GLU A 726 2.17 -35.81 -20.78
N VAL A 727 2.86 -34.79 -20.26
CA VAL A 727 3.60 -34.90 -18.99
C VAL A 727 2.66 -35.07 -17.80
N ILE A 728 1.56 -34.31 -17.75
CA ILE A 728 0.54 -34.40 -16.69
C ILE A 728 -0.11 -35.79 -16.69
N ALA A 729 -0.45 -36.31 -17.87
CA ALA A 729 -1.04 -37.63 -18.07
C ALA A 729 -0.09 -38.75 -17.63
N ALA A 730 1.19 -38.67 -17.99
CA ALA A 730 2.21 -39.63 -17.57
C ALA A 730 2.39 -39.66 -16.04
N ARG A 731 2.17 -38.52 -15.37
CA ARG A 731 2.21 -38.39 -13.90
C ARG A 731 0.87 -38.73 -13.21
N GLN A 732 -0.16 -39.04 -13.99
CA GLN A 732 -1.52 -39.32 -13.49
C GLN A 732 -2.10 -38.16 -12.65
N GLU A 733 -1.72 -36.93 -12.97
CA GLU A 733 -2.20 -35.74 -12.28
C GLU A 733 -3.49 -35.21 -12.92
N LYS A 734 -4.34 -34.56 -12.12
CA LYS A 734 -5.58 -33.96 -12.60
C LYS A 734 -5.38 -32.51 -13.03
N VAL A 735 -6.02 -32.11 -14.13
CA VAL A 735 -5.91 -30.77 -14.72
C VAL A 735 -7.26 -30.10 -14.94
N LEU A 736 -7.33 -28.79 -14.64
CA LEU A 736 -8.41 -27.91 -15.06
C LEU A 736 -7.98 -27.12 -16.28
N VAL A 737 -8.84 -27.03 -17.29
CA VAL A 737 -8.61 -26.18 -18.48
C VAL A 737 -9.72 -25.15 -18.58
N PHE A 738 -9.36 -23.88 -18.49
CA PHE A 738 -10.29 -22.76 -18.59
C PHE A 738 -10.20 -22.08 -19.96
N THR A 739 -11.36 -21.73 -20.51
CA THR A 739 -11.48 -20.94 -21.75
C THR A 739 -12.61 -19.91 -21.63
N GLN A 740 -12.47 -18.74 -22.25
CA GLN A 740 -13.53 -17.73 -22.38
C GLN A 740 -14.70 -18.23 -23.24
N PHE A 741 -14.42 -19.13 -24.18
CA PHE A 741 -15.30 -19.47 -25.29
C PHE A 741 -16.00 -20.79 -25.07
N ARG A 742 -17.32 -20.81 -25.21
CA ARG A 742 -18.09 -22.05 -25.02
C ARG A 742 -17.78 -23.04 -26.13
N GLU A 743 -17.74 -22.56 -27.37
CA GLU A 743 -17.49 -23.34 -28.58
C GLU A 743 -16.14 -24.07 -28.56
N THR A 744 -15.16 -23.59 -27.81
CA THR A 744 -13.83 -24.22 -27.67
C THR A 744 -13.80 -25.34 -26.63
N THR A 745 -14.80 -25.43 -25.74
CA THR A 745 -14.79 -26.43 -24.65
C THR A 745 -14.85 -27.88 -25.15
N GLU A 746 -15.71 -28.16 -26.13
CA GLU A 746 -15.87 -29.51 -26.70
C GLU A 746 -14.63 -29.96 -27.50
N PRO A 747 -14.08 -29.16 -28.44
CA PRO A 747 -12.81 -29.47 -29.11
C PRO A 747 -11.65 -29.74 -28.14
N LEU A 748 -11.53 -28.92 -27.09
CA LEU A 748 -10.50 -29.13 -26.06
C LEU A 748 -10.68 -30.47 -25.35
N ALA A 749 -11.90 -30.81 -24.91
CA ALA A 749 -12.13 -32.08 -24.24
C ALA A 749 -11.93 -33.28 -25.16
N ALA A 750 -12.34 -33.19 -26.43
CA ALA A 750 -12.09 -34.24 -27.42
C ALA A 750 -10.58 -34.45 -27.60
N PHE A 751 -9.82 -33.37 -27.76
CA PHE A 751 -8.36 -33.42 -27.90
C PHE A 751 -7.68 -34.02 -26.67
N LEU A 752 -8.00 -33.51 -25.46
CA LEU A 752 -7.47 -34.05 -24.20
C LEU A 752 -7.84 -35.53 -24.02
N GLY A 753 -9.03 -35.93 -24.46
CA GLY A 753 -9.48 -37.32 -24.43
C GLY A 753 -8.56 -38.26 -25.22
N THR A 754 -8.00 -37.78 -26.34
CA THR A 754 -7.04 -38.58 -27.12
C THR A 754 -5.69 -38.77 -26.41
N ILE A 755 -5.25 -37.78 -25.62
CA ILE A 755 -3.98 -37.84 -24.87
C ILE A 755 -4.13 -38.68 -23.60
N PHE A 756 -5.20 -38.47 -22.84
CA PHE A 756 -5.45 -39.23 -21.60
C PHE A 756 -6.03 -40.63 -21.86
N GLY A 757 -6.43 -40.94 -23.10
CA GLY A 757 -7.07 -42.20 -23.48
C GLY A 757 -8.47 -42.40 -22.90
N ARG A 758 -9.10 -41.35 -22.36
CA ARG A 758 -10.41 -41.39 -21.70
C ARG A 758 -11.07 -40.03 -21.66
N GLU A 759 -12.40 -40.02 -21.62
CA GLU A 759 -13.19 -38.80 -21.53
C GLU A 759 -13.02 -38.10 -20.17
N GLY A 760 -13.00 -36.77 -20.20
CA GLY A 760 -13.06 -35.92 -19.01
C GLY A 760 -14.43 -35.27 -18.84
N LEU A 761 -14.48 -34.19 -18.06
CA LEU A 761 -15.73 -33.47 -17.78
C LEU A 761 -15.77 -32.11 -18.48
N LEU A 762 -16.99 -31.63 -18.74
CA LEU A 762 -17.27 -30.35 -19.38
C LEU A 762 -18.25 -29.52 -18.54
N LEU A 763 -17.94 -28.24 -18.30
CA LEU A 763 -18.85 -27.30 -17.64
C LEU A 763 -18.85 -25.96 -18.34
N HIS A 764 -20.02 -25.59 -18.88
CA HIS A 764 -20.22 -24.31 -19.55
C HIS A 764 -21.54 -23.67 -19.15
N GLY A 765 -21.82 -22.45 -19.63
CA GLY A 765 -23.01 -21.69 -19.24
C GLY A 765 -24.35 -22.40 -19.51
N GLY A 766 -24.38 -23.30 -20.50
CA GLY A 766 -25.55 -24.11 -20.86
C GLY A 766 -25.76 -25.35 -19.99
N THR A 767 -24.79 -25.72 -19.15
CA THR A 767 -24.93 -26.88 -18.25
C THR A 767 -25.99 -26.58 -17.17
N PRO A 768 -27.06 -27.41 -17.04
CA PRO A 768 -28.10 -27.21 -16.03
C PRO A 768 -27.52 -27.16 -14.61
N VAL A 769 -28.01 -26.24 -13.78
CA VAL A 769 -27.48 -26.01 -12.42
C VAL A 769 -27.48 -27.29 -11.58
N ALA A 770 -28.53 -28.12 -11.69
CA ALA A 770 -28.63 -29.39 -10.99
C ALA A 770 -27.49 -30.37 -11.33
N LYS A 771 -27.05 -30.41 -12.61
CA LYS A 771 -26.01 -31.33 -13.09
C LYS A 771 -24.60 -30.85 -12.72
N ARG A 772 -24.40 -29.55 -12.47
CA ARG A 772 -23.07 -29.00 -12.12
C ARG A 772 -22.51 -29.61 -10.84
N ARG A 773 -23.37 -29.86 -9.83
CA ARG A 773 -22.97 -30.45 -8.55
C ARG A 773 -22.42 -31.86 -8.73
N GLU A 774 -23.08 -32.66 -9.56
CA GLU A 774 -22.66 -34.03 -9.88
C GLU A 774 -21.29 -34.05 -10.56
N LEU A 775 -21.06 -33.16 -11.54
CA LEU A 775 -19.78 -33.06 -12.26
C LEU A 775 -18.63 -32.67 -11.32
N VAL A 776 -18.85 -31.70 -10.43
CA VAL A 776 -17.82 -31.28 -9.45
C VAL A 776 -17.51 -32.41 -8.47
N LYS A 777 -18.54 -33.09 -7.96
CA LYS A 777 -18.36 -34.25 -7.07
C LYS A 777 -17.56 -35.35 -7.77
N ARG A 778 -17.96 -35.70 -9.00
CA ARG A 778 -17.25 -36.69 -9.81
C ARG A 778 -15.79 -36.31 -10.03
N PHE A 779 -15.48 -35.08 -10.42
CA PHE A 779 -14.09 -34.65 -10.60
C PHE A 779 -13.24 -34.79 -9.33
N GLN A 780 -13.83 -34.50 -8.16
CA GLN A 780 -13.15 -34.54 -6.87
C GLN A 780 -12.92 -35.98 -6.37
N GLU A 781 -13.91 -36.87 -6.55
CA GLU A 781 -13.91 -38.22 -5.96
C GLU A 781 -13.42 -39.32 -6.92
N ASP A 782 -13.67 -39.18 -8.22
CA ASP A 782 -13.34 -40.19 -9.24
C ASP A 782 -11.91 -40.04 -9.72
N GLU A 783 -11.02 -40.93 -9.31
CA GLU A 783 -9.61 -40.97 -9.75
C GLU A 783 -9.47 -41.25 -11.26
N LEU A 784 -10.49 -41.83 -11.89
CA LEU A 784 -10.49 -42.10 -13.33
C LEU A 784 -10.83 -40.88 -14.18
N THR A 785 -11.23 -39.76 -13.58
CA THR A 785 -11.51 -38.53 -14.31
C THR A 785 -10.24 -37.64 -14.35
N PRO A 786 -9.52 -37.56 -15.49
CA PRO A 786 -8.21 -36.90 -15.53
C PRO A 786 -8.28 -35.37 -15.70
N PHE A 787 -9.31 -34.86 -16.37
CA PHE A 787 -9.40 -33.44 -16.67
C PHE A 787 -10.83 -32.91 -16.60
N PHE A 788 -10.94 -31.60 -16.41
CA PHE A 788 -12.20 -30.87 -16.44
C PHE A 788 -12.01 -29.59 -17.25
N VAL A 789 -12.73 -29.44 -18.36
CA VAL A 789 -12.73 -28.20 -19.15
C VAL A 789 -13.91 -27.31 -18.72
N LEU A 790 -13.64 -26.05 -18.41
CA LEU A 790 -14.61 -25.10 -17.90
C LEU A 790 -14.59 -23.79 -18.70
N SER A 791 -15.77 -23.28 -19.04
CA SER A 791 -15.84 -21.88 -19.51
C SER A 791 -15.65 -20.93 -18.32
N LEU A 792 -14.85 -19.86 -18.45
CA LEU A 792 -14.48 -18.94 -17.36
C LEU A 792 -15.70 -18.40 -16.59
N LYS A 793 -16.77 -17.99 -17.28
CA LYS A 793 -17.98 -17.46 -16.61
C LYS A 793 -18.76 -18.52 -15.84
N ALA A 794 -18.71 -19.78 -16.26
CA ALA A 794 -19.43 -20.87 -15.60
C ALA A 794 -18.61 -21.54 -14.49
N GLY A 795 -17.28 -21.64 -14.67
CA GLY A 795 -16.34 -22.15 -13.68
C GLY A 795 -15.86 -21.11 -12.66
N GLY A 796 -16.01 -19.82 -12.96
CA GLY A 796 -15.59 -18.69 -12.11
C GLY A 796 -16.49 -18.44 -10.90
N ALA A 797 -17.60 -19.16 -10.72
CA ALA A 797 -18.54 -18.96 -9.62
C ALA A 797 -18.60 -20.16 -8.65
N GLY A 798 -18.24 -19.94 -7.39
CA GLY A 798 -18.55 -20.82 -6.25
C GLY A 798 -17.83 -22.17 -6.14
N LEU A 799 -17.34 -22.78 -7.22
CA LEU A 799 -16.94 -24.19 -7.24
C LEU A 799 -15.68 -24.49 -6.39
N ASN A 800 -15.63 -25.68 -5.79
CA ASN A 800 -14.46 -26.20 -5.06
C ASN A 800 -13.83 -27.35 -5.88
N LEU A 801 -12.63 -27.14 -6.44
CA LEU A 801 -11.96 -28.04 -7.40
C LEU A 801 -10.52 -28.40 -6.95
N THR A 802 -10.35 -28.68 -5.67
CA THR A 802 -9.05 -28.96 -5.01
C THR A 802 -8.33 -30.22 -5.49
N ALA A 803 -8.97 -31.13 -6.22
CA ALA A 803 -8.32 -32.35 -6.71
C ALA A 803 -7.32 -32.10 -7.86
N ALA A 804 -7.40 -30.94 -8.53
CA ALA A 804 -6.46 -30.58 -9.58
C ALA A 804 -5.17 -30.00 -9.02
N SER A 805 -4.03 -30.49 -9.51
CA SER A 805 -2.70 -29.90 -9.26
C SER A 805 -2.30 -28.92 -10.37
N HIS A 806 -2.98 -28.97 -11.51
CA HIS A 806 -2.68 -28.14 -12.68
C HIS A 806 -3.90 -27.33 -13.09
N VAL A 807 -3.68 -26.05 -13.40
CA VAL A 807 -4.69 -25.14 -13.95
C VAL A 807 -4.12 -24.54 -15.22
N ILE A 808 -4.82 -24.69 -16.34
CA ILE A 808 -4.44 -24.13 -17.62
C ILE A 808 -5.47 -23.07 -18.02
N HIS A 809 -5.04 -21.82 -18.18
CA HIS A 809 -5.83 -20.79 -18.87
C HIS A 809 -5.44 -20.84 -20.34
N PHE A 810 -6.31 -21.44 -21.15
CA PHE A 810 -6.09 -21.65 -22.58
C PHE A 810 -6.11 -20.32 -23.36
N ASP A 811 -6.94 -19.38 -22.94
CA ASP A 811 -6.99 -18.03 -23.47
C ASP A 811 -6.97 -17.00 -22.35
N ARG A 812 -6.34 -15.85 -22.61
CA ARG A 812 -6.17 -14.79 -21.61
C ARG A 812 -7.44 -13.96 -21.48
N TRP A 813 -7.87 -13.82 -20.24
CA TRP A 813 -8.84 -12.80 -19.85
C TRP A 813 -8.08 -11.56 -19.39
N TRP A 814 -8.29 -10.44 -20.07
CA TRP A 814 -7.49 -9.23 -19.86
C TRP A 814 -7.70 -8.55 -18.50
N ASN A 815 -8.71 -8.97 -17.72
CA ASN A 815 -8.84 -8.61 -16.31
C ASN A 815 -8.24 -9.72 -15.41
N PRO A 816 -7.08 -9.50 -14.77
CA PRO A 816 -6.41 -10.49 -13.93
C PRO A 816 -7.27 -11.00 -12.76
N ALA A 817 -8.21 -10.19 -12.25
CA ALA A 817 -9.08 -10.58 -11.14
C ALA A 817 -9.97 -11.77 -11.50
N VAL A 818 -10.48 -11.83 -12.74
CA VAL A 818 -11.34 -12.92 -13.22
C VAL A 818 -10.54 -14.22 -13.38
N GLU A 819 -9.34 -14.15 -13.95
CA GLU A 819 -8.43 -15.31 -14.06
C GLU A 819 -8.02 -15.83 -12.69
N ASN A 820 -7.67 -14.92 -11.76
CA ASN A 820 -7.31 -15.27 -10.40
C ASN A 820 -8.50 -15.93 -9.68
N GLN A 821 -9.72 -15.44 -9.87
CA GLN A 821 -10.92 -16.05 -9.32
C GLN A 821 -11.16 -17.48 -9.86
N ALA A 822 -10.86 -17.75 -11.13
CA ALA A 822 -10.93 -19.10 -11.68
C ALA A 822 -9.81 -20.02 -11.15
N THR A 823 -8.59 -19.49 -11.04
CA THR A 823 -7.41 -20.20 -10.49
C THR A 823 -7.60 -20.59 -9.03
N ASP A 824 -8.14 -19.68 -8.24
CA ASP A 824 -8.46 -19.85 -6.82
C ASP A 824 -9.59 -20.86 -6.58
N ARG A 825 -10.11 -21.55 -7.60
CA ARG A 825 -11.01 -22.71 -7.44
C ARG A 825 -10.24 -24.00 -7.18
N ALA A 826 -9.03 -24.14 -7.74
CA ALA A 826 -8.11 -25.24 -7.44
C ALA A 826 -7.20 -24.92 -6.23
N PHE A 827 -6.81 -23.65 -6.07
CA PHE A 827 -6.00 -23.19 -4.94
C PHE A 827 -6.87 -22.78 -3.74
N ARG A 828 -7.50 -23.77 -3.10
CA ARG A 828 -8.41 -23.58 -1.94
C ARG A 828 -7.98 -24.40 -0.74
N ILE A 829 -8.53 -24.03 0.43
CA ILE A 829 -8.42 -24.85 1.64
C ILE A 829 -8.93 -26.27 1.36
N GLY A 830 -8.10 -27.27 1.64
CA GLY A 830 -8.32 -28.66 1.25
C GLY A 830 -7.40 -29.14 0.13
N GLN A 831 -6.72 -28.22 -0.57
CA GLN A 831 -5.62 -28.55 -1.47
C GLN A 831 -4.42 -29.06 -0.66
N LYS A 832 -3.89 -30.23 -1.05
CA LYS A 832 -2.74 -30.89 -0.41
C LYS A 832 -1.49 -30.90 -1.30
N ARG A 833 -1.60 -30.47 -2.55
CA ARG A 833 -0.53 -30.49 -3.56
C ARG A 833 -0.25 -29.08 -4.06
N ASN A 834 1.00 -28.81 -4.46
CA ASN A 834 1.36 -27.57 -5.14
C ASN A 834 0.50 -27.40 -6.40
N VAL A 835 0.06 -26.17 -6.64
CA VAL A 835 -0.80 -25.85 -7.80
C VAL A 835 0.02 -25.09 -8.84
N LEU A 836 0.18 -25.70 -10.00
CA LEU A 836 0.84 -25.11 -11.17
C LEU A 836 -0.22 -24.46 -12.06
N VAL A 837 -0.04 -23.17 -12.35
CA VAL A 837 -0.99 -22.37 -13.14
C VAL A 837 -0.31 -21.95 -14.44
N HIS A 838 -0.73 -22.53 -15.56
CA HIS A 838 -0.21 -22.25 -16.88
C HIS A 838 -1.08 -21.22 -17.60
N LYS A 839 -0.52 -20.07 -17.97
CA LYS A 839 -1.22 -19.03 -18.74
C LYS A 839 -0.70 -19.02 -20.17
N PHE A 840 -1.54 -19.41 -21.12
CA PHE A 840 -1.14 -19.51 -22.52
C PHE A 840 -1.13 -18.14 -23.17
N ILE A 841 -0.06 -17.83 -23.91
CA ILE A 841 0.12 -16.53 -24.56
C ILE A 841 0.75 -16.75 -25.93
N CYS A 842 0.07 -16.32 -27.00
CA CYS A 842 0.63 -16.35 -28.35
C CYS A 842 1.66 -15.23 -28.55
N ARG A 843 2.91 -15.61 -28.81
CA ARG A 843 4.04 -14.70 -29.06
C ARG A 843 3.83 -13.82 -30.28
N GLY A 844 4.32 -12.58 -30.23
CA GLY A 844 4.24 -11.64 -31.37
C GLY A 844 2.82 -11.20 -31.74
N THR A 845 1.81 -11.50 -30.91
CA THR A 845 0.40 -11.13 -31.10
C THR A 845 -0.07 -10.10 -30.08
N VAL A 846 -1.34 -9.68 -30.21
CA VAL A 846 -2.01 -8.83 -29.22
C VAL A 846 -2.01 -9.45 -27.81
N GLU A 847 -2.01 -10.79 -27.67
CA GLU A 847 -1.94 -11.43 -26.34
C GLU A 847 -0.61 -11.14 -25.63
N ASP A 848 0.52 -11.23 -26.34
CA ASP A 848 1.86 -10.95 -25.82
C ASP A 848 2.00 -9.48 -25.43
N ARG A 849 1.54 -8.56 -26.28
CA ARG A 849 1.65 -7.13 -26.01
C ARG A 849 0.76 -6.68 -24.85
N ILE A 850 -0.45 -7.22 -24.74
CA ILE A 850 -1.32 -6.92 -23.59
C ILE A 850 -0.70 -7.47 -22.29
N ASP A 851 -0.08 -8.66 -22.32
CA ASP A 851 0.59 -9.21 -21.14
C ASP A 851 1.79 -8.32 -20.72
N GLN A 852 2.58 -7.82 -21.68
CA GLN A 852 3.65 -6.84 -21.42
C GLN A 852 3.11 -5.51 -20.87
N LEU A 853 1.98 -5.02 -21.37
CA LEU A 853 1.31 -3.83 -20.82
C LEU A 853 0.83 -4.04 -19.37
N ILE A 854 0.29 -5.22 -19.06
CA ILE A 854 -0.13 -5.58 -17.70
C ILE A 854 1.08 -5.62 -16.75
N GLU A 855 2.24 -6.09 -17.22
CA GLU A 855 3.46 -6.20 -16.39
C GLU A 855 4.23 -4.89 -16.22
N SER A 856 4.28 -4.05 -17.26
CA SER A 856 5.10 -2.82 -17.30
C SER A 856 4.66 -1.70 -16.35
N LYS A 857 3.55 -1.86 -15.61
CA LYS A 857 3.19 -1.07 -14.41
C LYS A 857 3.54 0.43 -14.49
N GLN A 858 2.90 1.17 -15.39
CA GLN A 858 2.65 2.58 -15.11
C GLN A 858 1.50 2.65 -14.08
N GLN A 859 1.70 3.35 -12.96
CA GLN A 859 0.73 3.50 -11.87
C GLN A 859 -0.67 3.93 -12.40
N LEU A 860 -0.68 4.76 -13.46
CA LEU A 860 -1.86 5.21 -14.20
C LEU A 860 -2.58 4.12 -14.99
N VAL A 861 -1.86 3.12 -15.50
CA VAL A 861 -2.41 2.05 -16.35
C VAL A 861 -3.10 0.98 -15.51
N LYS A 862 -2.67 0.78 -14.25
CA LYS A 862 -3.29 -0.18 -13.34
C LYS A 862 -4.74 0.21 -12.98
N ASP A 863 -4.97 1.48 -12.65
CA ASP A 863 -6.30 2.01 -12.31
C ASP A 863 -7.24 2.06 -13.54
N VAL A 864 -6.70 2.04 -14.77
CA VAL A 864 -7.49 2.12 -16.01
C VAL A 864 -7.71 0.73 -16.65
N LEU A 865 -6.76 -0.22 -16.53
CA LEU A 865 -6.91 -1.62 -16.95
C LEU A 865 -7.95 -2.38 -16.12
N GLU A 866 -8.15 -1.98 -14.87
CA GLU A 866 -9.21 -2.46 -13.98
C GLU A 866 -10.63 -2.10 -14.52
N GLY A 867 -10.76 -1.08 -15.39
CA GLY A 867 -11.98 -0.79 -16.16
C GLY A 867 -12.28 -1.75 -17.32
N GLY A 868 -11.41 -2.75 -17.53
CA GLY A 868 -11.37 -3.64 -18.69
C GLY A 868 -10.38 -3.11 -19.72
N ALA A 869 -9.31 -3.88 -20.01
CA ALA A 869 -8.34 -3.52 -21.06
C ALA A 869 -9.02 -3.25 -22.41
N GLU A 870 -10.12 -3.94 -22.71
CA GLU A 870 -10.97 -3.69 -23.88
C GLU A 870 -11.43 -2.23 -23.99
N LEU A 871 -11.79 -1.61 -22.87
CA LEU A 871 -12.25 -0.23 -22.85
C LEU A 871 -11.10 0.73 -23.16
N LEU A 872 -9.92 0.49 -22.60
CA LEU A 872 -8.70 1.23 -22.93
C LEU A 872 -8.35 1.14 -24.41
N LEU A 873 -8.37 -0.07 -24.96
CA LEU A 873 -8.07 -0.33 -26.36
C LEU A 873 -9.04 0.41 -27.30
N THR A 874 -10.31 0.52 -26.90
CA THR A 874 -11.31 1.29 -27.66
C THR A 874 -11.11 2.81 -27.59
N GLU A 875 -10.32 3.34 -26.64
CA GLU A 875 -10.03 4.77 -26.51
C GLU A 875 -8.63 5.15 -27.05
N MET A 876 -7.78 4.18 -27.42
CA MET A 876 -6.46 4.42 -28.02
C MET A 876 -6.59 5.05 -29.42
N SER A 877 -5.56 5.79 -29.85
CA SER A 877 -5.48 6.26 -31.24
C SER A 877 -5.36 5.08 -32.21
N ASP A 878 -5.82 5.22 -33.45
CA ASP A 878 -5.75 4.13 -34.44
C ASP A 878 -4.31 3.70 -34.71
N ARG A 879 -3.38 4.65 -34.73
CA ARG A 879 -1.95 4.37 -34.85
C ARG A 879 -1.43 3.50 -33.71
N ASP A 880 -1.75 3.85 -32.47
CA ASP A 880 -1.29 3.09 -31.30
C ASP A 880 -1.95 1.71 -31.23
N LEU A 881 -3.22 1.63 -31.61
CA LEU A 881 -3.98 0.39 -31.66
C LEU A 881 -3.44 -0.56 -32.74
N LEU A 882 -3.22 -0.08 -33.97
CA LEU A 882 -2.62 -0.85 -35.06
C LEU A 882 -1.21 -1.30 -34.70
N ASN A 883 -0.42 -0.41 -34.09
CA ASN A 883 0.88 -0.79 -33.56
C ASN A 883 0.75 -1.93 -32.56
N LEU A 884 -0.20 -1.88 -31.63
CA LEU A 884 -0.41 -2.92 -30.63
C LEU A 884 -0.85 -4.27 -31.23
N VAL A 885 -1.77 -4.27 -32.20
CA VAL A 885 -2.30 -5.53 -32.76
C VAL A 885 -1.41 -6.12 -33.84
N LYS A 886 -0.47 -5.34 -34.41
CA LYS A 886 0.43 -5.76 -35.48
C LYS A 886 1.15 -7.07 -35.13
N LEU A 887 1.17 -7.99 -36.09
CA LEU A 887 1.90 -9.25 -35.96
C LEU A 887 3.41 -8.99 -36.05
N ASP A 888 4.16 -9.52 -35.09
CA ASP A 888 5.61 -9.67 -35.21
C ASP A 888 5.93 -11.11 -35.62
N ILE A 889 6.14 -11.31 -36.93
CA ILE A 889 6.29 -12.64 -37.51
C ILE A 889 7.55 -13.37 -37.01
N HIS A 890 8.62 -12.63 -36.70
CA HIS A 890 9.88 -13.21 -36.22
C HIS A 890 9.75 -13.79 -34.81
N THR A 891 8.88 -13.20 -34.00
CA THR A 891 8.61 -13.66 -32.64
C THR A 891 7.43 -14.64 -32.61
N ALA A 892 6.50 -14.55 -33.57
CA ALA A 892 5.28 -15.37 -33.60
C ALA A 892 5.47 -16.79 -34.15
N GLN A 893 6.54 -17.06 -34.91
CA GLN A 893 6.84 -18.38 -35.45
C GLN A 893 8.14 -18.91 -34.84
N GLU A 894 8.22 -20.22 -34.59
CA GLU A 894 9.49 -20.87 -34.26
C GLU A 894 10.42 -20.84 -35.48
N SER A 895 11.64 -20.36 -35.29
CA SER A 895 12.70 -20.28 -36.31
C SER A 895 13.02 -21.62 -36.95
#